data_AF-A0A939PJP0-F1
#
_entry.id   AF-A0A939PJP0-F1
#
_cell.length_a   1.000
_cell.length_b   1.000
_cell.length_c   1.000
_cell.angle_alpha   90.00
_cell.angle_beta   90.00
_cell.angle_gamma   90.00
#
_symmetry.space_group_name_H-M   'P 1'
#
loop_
_entity.id
_entity.type
_entity.pdbx_description
1 polymer ?
#
loop_
_entity_poly.entity_id
_entity_poly.type
_entity_poly.pdbx_seq_one_letter_code
_entity_poly.pdbx_strand_id
1 'polypeptide(L)'
;MRTVKRAAALAAALSCLMAAAPPVLAAPAEPAAPAEPAAPAEPAAAAEPAAAAPEAAAAEPGVQSEPRDPHPQRASRQSRNRAQVALTLSSVTPKTARESGANSKVQVKGTVQNRSGAEIPGLAVRFKYNGEAVTSRSQLAQFASGQPSQLRGAPPGSSANQTLQGASAPNGQQNFAVGFTTTGMGLKQFGVYPIGVEVVGNGQVLAGLNTFITYVPNGAKITRPKVAWVMPLIDRMHRANDQTFLDDQLSTDLAGTGRLSSLVSAAERTKTPVTWAIDPALLDDAKTMASGDYTVRSPGGKAARKQKSTAAQAWLDRLKRTAAGDGYFPTGYADPDAAALVRNDMPSQVKAAYRHSTIADQVLGKAPTTQMAWPVAGVAGQQSLDLLADTAKLGANGAFLMTSKEFQEGQGPQNATTTVKTSEGTKKVAVYDEQINEVIDGNSRAPGAAALIEQRFLAETAMIAAESPQTQRTIVVAPSRHWNPLPSLAENLLNYSTKAAWLQSVPLDQIVNAQPQQRSFNGYLNGYQDLELGKFYLDEVKKIAKNARTFAGILDPVNNVYETAVLRTESASWRQQGRRAKQARVEVARELDTDTRKIHVQLTEAHRVSLAGGSGKIGITVANDLPKEQKVKIRFVVTSQSPGLQVGELADQNKEFVLAGGQKQTVQVPLKVNGNGNFKMHVQLRTAQTDADYGSGETVTVRSTRYGKVALLITGGALAVIFVGVGVRAMRARRRRKAEDTGDGSTGVGPAGTEPSGATPPGAGHPGGSGLPGERIPGDGTPPGTWQASGSGDGSSPSYGEPSAAGQPPASAPGTSSPYGPSFEDGEPSSFGESSWGEPSRGEPSHGEPSWGDSSAPGYSPEDGAGPSHESGNGQASGSERGAWRGGNQD
;
A
#
# COMPACT_ATOMS: atom_id res chain seq x y z
N MET A 1 -11.90 38.82 50.46
CA MET A 1 -12.37 38.81 51.87
C MET A 1 -13.03 37.47 52.17
N ARG A 2 -13.38 37.23 53.45
CA ARG A 2 -14.12 36.07 54.03
C ARG A 2 -14.92 35.22 53.00
N THR A 3 -14.58 33.96 52.68
CA THR A 3 -14.63 32.70 53.49
C THR A 3 -16.03 32.15 53.79
N VAL A 4 -16.14 30.80 53.86
CA VAL A 4 -17.16 29.95 54.52
C VAL A 4 -18.32 29.46 53.64
N LYS A 5 -18.75 28.18 53.65
CA LYS A 5 -18.18 26.85 54.05
C LYS A 5 -19.15 25.74 53.53
N ARG A 6 -18.61 24.52 53.27
CA ARG A 6 -19.12 23.15 53.63
C ARG A 6 -20.62 22.77 53.53
N ALA A 7 -21.03 21.49 53.49
CA ALA A 7 -20.47 20.18 53.08
C ALA A 7 -21.53 19.08 53.39
N ALA A 8 -21.33 17.85 52.88
CA ALA A 8 -22.02 16.59 53.24
C ALA A 8 -23.55 16.51 52.96
N ALA A 9 -24.17 15.45 52.43
CA ALA A 9 -23.90 14.00 52.19
C ALA A 9 -24.70 13.04 53.12
N LEU A 10 -24.96 11.84 52.55
CA LEU A 10 -25.46 10.57 53.15
C LEU A 10 -26.99 10.36 53.39
N ALA A 11 -27.42 9.18 52.91
CA ALA A 11 -28.45 8.25 53.43
C ALA A 11 -29.97 8.60 53.33
N ALA A 12 -30.92 7.64 53.28
CA ALA A 12 -30.90 6.24 52.77
C ALA A 12 -32.31 5.57 52.75
N ALA A 13 -32.51 4.64 51.79
CA ALA A 13 -33.26 3.36 51.89
C ALA A 13 -34.83 3.28 51.94
N LEU A 14 -35.33 2.06 51.60
CA LEU A 14 -36.72 1.49 51.68
C LEU A 14 -37.81 2.06 50.73
N SER A 15 -38.85 1.33 50.25
CA SER A 15 -39.06 -0.14 50.12
C SER A 15 -40.31 -0.57 49.28
N CYS A 16 -40.28 -1.81 48.76
CA CYS A 16 -41.39 -2.79 48.58
C CYS A 16 -42.46 -2.73 47.44
N LEU A 17 -43.02 -3.94 47.19
CA LEU A 17 -44.18 -4.39 46.36
C LEU A 17 -43.97 -4.64 44.84
N MET A 18 -44.55 -5.68 44.19
CA MET A 18 -44.96 -7.06 44.58
C MET A 18 -45.45 -7.85 43.33
N ALA A 19 -45.54 -9.20 43.40
CA ALA A 19 -46.21 -10.12 42.44
C ALA A 19 -45.61 -10.26 41.00
N ALA A 20 -45.71 -11.40 40.28
CA ALA A 20 -45.99 -12.81 40.63
C ALA A 20 -45.43 -13.78 39.54
N ALA A 21 -45.35 -15.08 39.86
CA ALA A 21 -44.98 -16.21 38.97
C ALA A 21 -46.25 -17.09 38.69
N PRO A 22 -46.26 -18.35 38.16
CA PRO A 22 -45.19 -19.34 37.87
C PRO A 22 -45.37 -20.07 36.49
N PRO A 23 -45.23 -21.42 36.34
CA PRO A 23 -44.01 -22.25 36.28
C PRO A 23 -43.82 -23.00 34.93
N VAL A 24 -42.72 -23.77 34.79
CA VAL A 24 -42.53 -24.81 33.74
C VAL A 24 -41.94 -26.10 34.34
N LEU A 25 -42.28 -27.27 33.79
CA LEU A 25 -41.84 -28.60 34.23
C LEU A 25 -41.00 -29.36 33.15
N ALA A 26 -40.45 -30.51 33.51
CA ALA A 26 -39.30 -31.17 32.88
C ALA A 26 -39.51 -31.98 31.58
N ALA A 27 -38.41 -32.11 30.80
CA ALA A 27 -37.95 -33.28 30.03
C ALA A 27 -38.79 -33.77 28.81
N PRO A 28 -38.30 -34.73 27.95
CA PRO A 28 -37.01 -35.43 27.92
C PRO A 28 -36.25 -35.28 26.56
N ALA A 29 -35.38 -36.24 26.20
CA ALA A 29 -34.57 -36.28 24.96
C ALA A 29 -34.62 -37.67 24.29
N GLU A 30 -34.36 -37.78 22.97
CA GLU A 30 -34.21 -39.03 22.21
C GLU A 30 -33.41 -38.82 20.87
N PRO A 31 -33.08 -39.82 20.01
CA PRO A 31 -31.66 -40.08 19.69
C PRO A 31 -31.29 -40.09 18.18
N ALA A 32 -30.36 -40.97 17.77
CA ALA A 32 -29.53 -40.88 16.56
C ALA A 32 -29.97 -41.74 15.35
N ALA A 33 -29.20 -41.66 14.26
CA ALA A 33 -29.46 -42.27 12.94
C ALA A 33 -28.99 -43.76 12.81
N PRO A 34 -29.33 -44.40 11.69
CA PRO A 34 -28.36 -45.23 10.94
C PRO A 34 -28.32 -44.92 9.43
N ALA A 35 -27.52 -45.65 8.65
CA ALA A 35 -27.19 -45.36 7.24
C ALA A 35 -27.06 -46.64 6.35
N GLU A 36 -26.95 -46.41 5.02
CA GLU A 36 -26.47 -47.36 3.98
C GLU A 36 -27.35 -48.60 3.65
N PRO A 37 -27.12 -49.39 2.55
CA PRO A 37 -25.92 -49.53 1.70
C PRO A 37 -26.14 -49.35 0.17
N ALA A 38 -25.19 -49.84 -0.66
CA ALA A 38 -25.00 -49.47 -2.07
C ALA A 38 -24.73 -50.64 -3.06
N ALA A 39 -24.70 -50.31 -4.37
CA ALA A 39 -24.17 -51.10 -5.52
C ALA A 39 -25.01 -52.34 -5.96
N PRO A 40 -24.81 -53.00 -7.14
CA PRO A 40 -23.53 -53.23 -7.85
C PRO A 40 -23.46 -53.09 -9.41
N ALA A 41 -22.22 -53.08 -9.93
CA ALA A 41 -21.65 -53.67 -11.17
C ALA A 41 -22.26 -53.46 -12.60
N GLU A 42 -21.48 -52.78 -13.48
CA GLU A 42 -20.69 -53.33 -14.64
C GLU A 42 -21.26 -54.39 -15.65
N PRO A 43 -20.63 -54.67 -16.83
CA PRO A 43 -19.39 -54.13 -17.46
C PRO A 43 -19.52 -53.77 -18.99
N ALA A 44 -18.36 -53.65 -19.68
CA ALA A 44 -18.10 -53.82 -21.13
C ALA A 44 -18.43 -52.65 -22.12
N ALA A 45 -17.66 -52.41 -23.20
CA ALA A 45 -16.29 -52.85 -23.56
C ALA A 45 -15.66 -51.95 -24.67
N ALA A 46 -14.33 -52.06 -24.81
CA ALA A 46 -13.43 -51.80 -25.96
C ALA A 46 -13.84 -50.86 -27.13
N ALA A 47 -12.96 -49.89 -27.45
CA ALA A 47 -12.18 -49.89 -28.71
C ALA A 47 -11.23 -48.66 -28.84
N GLU A 48 -9.93 -48.93 -28.94
CA GLU A 48 -8.95 -48.09 -29.64
C GLU A 48 -9.00 -48.41 -31.16
N PRO A 49 -8.44 -47.61 -32.12
CA PRO A 49 -7.07 -47.07 -32.02
C PRO A 49 -6.72 -45.75 -32.78
N ALA A 50 -5.44 -45.38 -32.64
CA ALA A 50 -4.53 -44.80 -33.65
C ALA A 50 -4.57 -43.29 -34.03
N ALA A 51 -3.41 -42.66 -33.78
CA ALA A 51 -2.64 -41.78 -34.68
C ALA A 51 -3.24 -40.48 -35.24
N ALA A 52 -2.74 -39.33 -34.76
CA ALA A 52 -1.76 -38.50 -35.50
C ALA A 52 -1.21 -37.33 -34.64
N ALA A 53 0.06 -36.99 -34.86
CA ALA A 53 0.75 -35.79 -34.35
C ALA A 53 0.80 -34.70 -35.47
N PRO A 54 1.30 -33.45 -35.27
CA PRO A 54 2.05 -32.93 -34.12
C PRO A 54 1.60 -31.54 -33.59
N GLU A 55 2.37 -30.98 -32.65
CA GLU A 55 2.18 -29.70 -31.98
C GLU A 55 3.45 -28.82 -32.06
N ALA A 56 3.34 -27.61 -32.62
CA ALA A 56 4.24 -26.44 -32.46
C ALA A 56 3.51 -25.21 -33.08
N ALA A 57 3.35 -24.03 -32.49
CA ALA A 57 4.27 -23.14 -31.74
C ALA A 57 5.25 -22.37 -32.66
N ALA A 58 5.40 -21.03 -32.60
CA ALA A 58 4.64 -20.01 -31.86
C ALA A 58 4.84 -18.59 -32.46
N ALA A 59 3.98 -17.63 -32.08
CA ALA A 59 4.19 -16.18 -32.25
C ALA A 59 3.49 -15.40 -31.11
N GLU A 60 3.96 -14.20 -30.80
CA GLU A 60 3.72 -13.53 -29.50
C GLU A 60 2.45 -12.63 -29.42
N PRO A 61 1.83 -12.52 -28.23
CA PRO A 61 0.90 -11.44 -27.91
C PRO A 61 1.37 -10.59 -26.71
N GLY A 62 1.69 -9.31 -26.95
CA GLY A 62 1.91 -8.32 -25.90
C GLY A 62 0.59 -7.87 -25.25
N VAL A 63 0.13 -8.57 -24.20
CA VAL A 63 -1.15 -8.28 -23.51
C VAL A 63 -0.94 -8.10 -22.00
N GLN A 64 -1.76 -7.22 -21.42
CA GLN A 64 -1.75 -6.88 -19.99
C GLN A 64 -2.08 -8.10 -19.12
N SER A 65 -1.30 -8.33 -18.07
CA SER A 65 -1.47 -9.51 -17.20
C SER A 65 -2.54 -9.30 -16.13
N GLU A 66 -3.75 -9.83 -16.36
CA GLU A 66 -4.70 -10.12 -15.28
C GLU A 66 -4.16 -11.24 -14.34
N PRO A 67 -4.72 -11.39 -13.12
CA PRO A 67 -4.39 -12.52 -12.26
C PRO A 67 -4.76 -13.85 -12.92
N ARG A 68 -3.90 -14.87 -12.81
CA ARG A 68 -4.21 -16.24 -13.26
C ARG A 68 -4.71 -17.07 -12.08
N ASP A 69 -5.96 -17.52 -12.16
CA ASP A 69 -6.44 -18.63 -11.32
C ASP A 69 -5.72 -19.95 -11.69
N PRO A 70 -5.44 -20.83 -10.71
CA PRO A 70 -4.89 -22.15 -10.98
C PRO A 70 -5.98 -23.15 -11.42
N HIS A 71 -5.68 -23.92 -12.48
CA HIS A 71 -6.48 -24.98 -13.11
C HIS A 71 -7.60 -24.56 -14.09
N PRO A 72 -7.35 -24.63 -15.41
CA PRO A 72 -8.43 -24.66 -16.39
C PRO A 72 -9.10 -26.05 -16.41
N GLN A 73 -10.15 -26.24 -15.61
CA GLN A 73 -11.07 -27.37 -15.82
C GLN A 73 -11.59 -27.35 -17.26
N ARG A 74 -11.61 -28.50 -17.95
CA ARG A 74 -12.07 -28.60 -19.35
C ARG A 74 -13.53 -28.15 -19.47
N ALA A 75 -13.74 -26.90 -19.88
CA ALA A 75 -15.06 -26.31 -20.07
C ALA A 75 -15.92 -27.21 -20.98
N SER A 76 -17.11 -27.57 -20.49
CA SER A 76 -18.04 -28.44 -21.21
C SER A 76 -18.42 -27.84 -22.57
N ARG A 77 -18.88 -28.68 -23.51
CA ARG A 77 -19.37 -28.19 -24.82
C ARG A 77 -20.48 -27.13 -24.64
N GLN A 78 -21.29 -27.26 -23.60
CA GLN A 78 -22.36 -26.33 -23.25
C GLN A 78 -21.84 -24.95 -22.80
N SER A 79 -20.72 -24.90 -22.08
CA SER A 79 -20.05 -23.63 -21.72
C SER A 79 -19.42 -22.94 -22.94
N ARG A 80 -18.88 -23.71 -23.90
CA ARG A 80 -18.35 -23.17 -25.16
C ARG A 80 -19.44 -22.59 -26.07
N ASN A 81 -20.61 -23.24 -26.17
CA ASN A 81 -21.72 -22.68 -26.95
C ASN A 81 -22.28 -21.38 -26.35
N ARG A 82 -22.25 -21.20 -25.02
CA ARG A 82 -22.64 -19.94 -24.36
C ARG A 82 -21.70 -18.75 -24.65
N ALA A 83 -20.50 -18.99 -25.19
CA ALA A 83 -19.60 -17.92 -25.64
C ALA A 83 -19.93 -17.41 -27.06
N GLN A 84 -20.73 -18.15 -27.83
CA GLN A 84 -21.02 -17.86 -29.25
C GLN A 84 -22.04 -16.74 -29.46
N VAL A 85 -22.84 -16.37 -28.46
CA VAL A 85 -23.81 -15.28 -28.54
C VAL A 85 -23.76 -14.45 -27.26
N ALA A 86 -23.50 -13.16 -27.39
CA ALA A 86 -23.57 -12.22 -26.28
C ALA A 86 -24.94 -11.52 -26.25
N LEU A 87 -25.57 -11.52 -25.07
CA LEU A 87 -26.79 -10.78 -24.77
C LEU A 87 -26.46 -9.68 -23.75
N THR A 88 -26.75 -8.42 -24.08
CA THR A 88 -26.53 -7.28 -23.20
C THR A 88 -27.83 -6.51 -22.97
N LEU A 89 -28.15 -6.20 -21.72
CA LEU A 89 -29.34 -5.43 -21.35
C LEU A 89 -28.98 -3.93 -21.31
N SER A 90 -29.59 -3.11 -22.17
CA SER A 90 -29.30 -1.67 -22.21
C SER A 90 -30.21 -0.87 -21.28
N SER A 91 -31.48 -1.23 -21.17
CA SER A 91 -32.44 -0.54 -20.29
C SER A 91 -33.68 -1.37 -19.97
N VAL A 92 -34.14 -1.28 -18.72
CA VAL A 92 -35.54 -1.52 -18.34
C VAL A 92 -36.12 -0.18 -17.91
N THR A 93 -37.26 0.22 -18.49
CA THR A 93 -37.86 1.54 -18.31
C THR A 93 -39.38 1.43 -18.23
N PRO A 94 -40.06 2.05 -17.24
CA PRO A 94 -39.49 2.87 -16.16
C PRO A 94 -38.64 2.04 -15.18
N LYS A 95 -37.83 2.73 -14.37
CA LYS A 95 -37.07 2.14 -13.25
C LYS A 95 -37.97 1.68 -12.09
N THR A 96 -39.22 2.13 -12.08
CA THR A 96 -40.27 1.67 -11.17
C THR A 96 -41.57 1.62 -11.95
N ALA A 97 -42.15 0.44 -12.09
CA ALA A 97 -43.41 0.26 -12.79
C ALA A 97 -44.59 0.67 -11.89
N ARG A 98 -45.67 1.15 -12.50
CA ARG A 98 -46.91 1.54 -11.81
C ARG A 98 -48.14 0.98 -12.51
N GLU A 99 -49.27 1.05 -11.83
CA GLU A 99 -50.55 0.54 -12.34
C GLU A 99 -51.08 1.35 -13.54
N SER A 100 -50.88 2.68 -13.56
CA SER A 100 -51.44 3.59 -14.55
C SER A 100 -50.46 4.67 -15.03
N GLY A 101 -50.87 5.40 -16.08
CA GLY A 101 -50.06 6.44 -16.74
C GLY A 101 -48.90 5.87 -17.59
N ALA A 102 -47.94 6.71 -17.96
CA ALA A 102 -46.79 6.29 -18.76
C ALA A 102 -45.97 5.14 -18.12
N ASN A 103 -45.96 5.08 -16.78
CA ASN A 103 -45.21 4.09 -16.01
C ASN A 103 -45.87 2.69 -15.93
N SER A 104 -47.05 2.48 -16.53
CA SER A 104 -47.63 1.14 -16.68
C SER A 104 -47.12 0.38 -17.91
N LYS A 105 -46.41 1.06 -18.82
CA LYS A 105 -45.73 0.44 -19.97
C LYS A 105 -44.27 0.19 -19.64
N VAL A 106 -43.90 -1.07 -19.44
CA VAL A 106 -42.50 -1.48 -19.21
C VAL A 106 -41.86 -1.84 -20.54
N GLN A 107 -40.84 -1.09 -20.95
CA GLN A 107 -39.97 -1.42 -22.08
C GLN A 107 -38.68 -2.07 -21.59
N VAL A 108 -38.33 -3.19 -22.20
CA VAL A 108 -37.05 -3.88 -22.01
C VAL A 108 -36.28 -3.80 -23.33
N LYS A 109 -35.07 -3.22 -23.29
CA LYS A 109 -34.21 -3.02 -24.45
C LYS A 109 -32.82 -3.60 -24.20
N GLY A 110 -32.19 -4.06 -25.26
CA GLY A 110 -30.83 -4.56 -25.23
C GLY A 110 -30.32 -4.88 -26.62
N THR A 111 -29.17 -5.56 -26.65
CA THR A 111 -28.47 -5.92 -27.87
C THR A 111 -28.10 -7.39 -27.83
N VAL A 112 -28.18 -8.05 -28.99
CA VAL A 112 -27.66 -9.39 -29.21
C VAL A 112 -26.55 -9.31 -30.25
N GLN A 113 -25.44 -9.98 -29.98
CA GLN A 113 -24.29 -10.07 -30.88
C GLN A 113 -23.91 -11.55 -31.05
N ASN A 114 -23.92 -12.04 -32.29
CA ASN A 114 -23.29 -13.30 -32.65
C ASN A 114 -21.76 -13.12 -32.61
N ARG A 115 -21.06 -14.09 -32.04
CA ARG A 115 -19.59 -14.15 -31.87
C ARG A 115 -19.00 -15.48 -32.33
N SER A 116 -19.80 -16.31 -33.00
CA SER A 116 -19.39 -17.65 -33.47
C SER A 116 -18.48 -17.62 -34.70
N GLY A 117 -18.42 -16.51 -35.44
CA GLY A 117 -17.81 -16.44 -36.77
C GLY A 117 -18.62 -17.14 -37.88
N ALA A 118 -19.77 -17.73 -37.58
CA ALA A 118 -20.66 -18.42 -38.52
C ALA A 118 -22.07 -17.84 -38.47
N GLU A 119 -22.93 -18.21 -39.44
CA GLU A 119 -24.35 -17.85 -39.37
C GLU A 119 -25.09 -18.71 -38.34
N ILE A 120 -25.94 -18.08 -37.53
CA ILE A 120 -26.85 -18.75 -36.60
C ILE A 120 -28.29 -18.48 -37.09
N PRO A 121 -28.84 -19.32 -37.98
CA PRO A 121 -30.17 -19.11 -38.52
C PRO A 121 -31.26 -19.22 -37.45
N GLY A 122 -32.36 -18.52 -37.66
CA GLY A 122 -33.51 -18.53 -36.76
C GLY A 122 -33.24 -17.91 -35.38
N LEU A 123 -32.19 -17.08 -35.24
CA LEU A 123 -31.88 -16.39 -33.98
C LEU A 123 -33.04 -15.47 -33.57
N ALA A 124 -33.48 -15.54 -32.31
CA ALA A 124 -34.56 -14.72 -31.80
C ALA A 124 -34.45 -14.45 -30.28
N VAL A 125 -35.03 -13.34 -29.82
CA VAL A 125 -35.18 -13.04 -28.38
C VAL A 125 -36.52 -13.57 -27.88
N ARG A 126 -36.49 -14.33 -26.80
CA ARG A 126 -37.68 -14.84 -26.08
C ARG A 126 -37.72 -14.22 -24.69
N PHE A 127 -38.92 -13.83 -24.25
CA PHE A 127 -39.14 -13.23 -22.94
C PHE A 127 -39.85 -14.19 -21.98
N LYS A 128 -39.40 -14.16 -20.74
CA LYS A 128 -39.89 -14.98 -19.63
C LYS A 128 -40.26 -14.09 -18.46
N TYR A 129 -41.25 -14.47 -17.66
CA TYR A 129 -41.61 -13.74 -16.45
C TYR A 129 -42.28 -14.63 -15.39
N ASN A 130 -42.37 -14.12 -14.16
CA ASN A 130 -43.39 -14.55 -13.21
C ASN A 130 -44.39 -13.40 -12.96
N GLY A 131 -45.69 -13.73 -12.92
CA GLY A 131 -46.76 -12.80 -12.53
C GLY A 131 -46.96 -12.70 -11.02
N GLU A 132 -46.29 -13.55 -10.25
CA GLU A 132 -46.24 -13.50 -8.78
C GLU A 132 -45.00 -12.73 -8.31
N ALA A 133 -45.13 -12.04 -7.18
CA ALA A 133 -44.04 -11.29 -6.58
C ALA A 133 -43.06 -12.25 -5.88
N VAL A 134 -41.78 -11.90 -5.89
CA VAL A 134 -40.75 -12.54 -5.07
C VAL A 134 -41.10 -12.37 -3.59
N THR A 135 -40.97 -13.43 -2.79
CA THR A 135 -41.37 -13.44 -1.38
C THR A 135 -40.23 -13.21 -0.39
N SER A 136 -38.97 -13.39 -0.81
CA SER A 136 -37.78 -13.17 0.03
C SER A 136 -36.55 -12.77 -0.78
N ARG A 137 -35.56 -12.16 -0.12
CA ARG A 137 -34.23 -11.85 -0.70
C ARG A 137 -33.42 -13.08 -1.08
N SER A 138 -33.62 -14.21 -0.41
CA SER A 138 -33.02 -15.49 -0.79
C SER A 138 -33.61 -16.00 -2.11
N GLN A 139 -34.93 -15.90 -2.31
CA GLN A 139 -35.57 -16.21 -3.59
C GLN A 139 -35.18 -15.19 -4.68
N LEU A 140 -35.00 -13.91 -4.33
CA LEU A 140 -34.50 -12.88 -5.24
C LEU A 140 -33.09 -13.22 -5.77
N ALA A 141 -32.18 -13.66 -4.88
CA ALA A 141 -30.85 -14.10 -5.24
C ALA A 141 -30.85 -15.39 -6.10
N GLN A 142 -31.74 -16.34 -5.79
CA GLN A 142 -31.96 -17.53 -6.62
C GLN A 142 -32.40 -17.18 -8.05
N PHE A 143 -33.36 -16.27 -8.22
CA PHE A 143 -33.74 -15.81 -9.56
C PHE A 143 -32.63 -15.01 -10.26
N ALA A 144 -31.82 -14.23 -9.53
CA ALA A 144 -30.75 -13.43 -10.12
C ALA A 144 -29.57 -14.27 -10.65
N SER A 145 -29.26 -15.40 -9.99
CA SER A 145 -28.21 -16.34 -10.40
C SER A 145 -28.72 -17.49 -11.27
N GLY A 146 -30.04 -17.75 -11.23
CA GLY A 146 -30.72 -18.77 -12.00
C GLY A 146 -30.84 -18.48 -13.50
N GLN A 147 -31.32 -19.48 -14.24
CA GLN A 147 -31.57 -19.35 -15.69
C GLN A 147 -33.00 -18.84 -15.96
N PRO A 148 -33.23 -18.02 -17.01
CA PRO A 148 -34.57 -17.56 -17.40
C PRO A 148 -35.61 -18.67 -17.60
N SER A 149 -35.17 -19.87 -17.94
CA SER A 149 -36.00 -21.07 -18.09
C SER A 149 -36.75 -21.50 -16.82
N GLN A 150 -36.33 -21.03 -15.64
CA GLN A 150 -37.04 -21.22 -14.37
C GLN A 150 -38.34 -20.41 -14.28
N LEU A 151 -38.47 -19.34 -15.08
CA LEU A 151 -39.65 -18.47 -15.11
C LEU A 151 -40.70 -19.04 -16.06
N ARG A 152 -41.91 -19.25 -15.54
CA ARG A 152 -42.91 -20.14 -16.15
C ARG A 152 -43.83 -19.48 -17.19
N GLY A 153 -43.93 -18.14 -17.23
CA GLY A 153 -44.79 -17.41 -18.16
C GLY A 153 -44.05 -16.78 -19.35
N ALA A 154 -44.79 -16.50 -20.43
CA ALA A 154 -44.39 -15.57 -21.50
C ALA A 154 -45.42 -14.41 -21.54
N PRO A 155 -45.01 -13.12 -21.58
CA PRO A 155 -45.94 -12.02 -21.30
C PRO A 155 -47.13 -11.93 -22.28
N PRO A 156 -48.38 -11.81 -21.80
CA PRO A 156 -49.56 -11.64 -22.65
C PRO A 156 -49.43 -10.44 -23.60
N GLY A 157 -49.76 -10.67 -24.88
CA GLY A 157 -49.63 -9.67 -25.95
C GLY A 157 -48.21 -9.52 -26.51
N SER A 158 -47.20 -10.21 -25.98
CA SER A 158 -45.89 -10.28 -26.64
C SER A 158 -45.90 -11.31 -27.77
N SER A 159 -45.41 -10.92 -28.95
CA SER A 159 -45.04 -11.87 -30.00
C SER A 159 -43.92 -12.76 -29.46
N ALA A 160 -44.22 -14.04 -29.20
CA ALA A 160 -43.47 -14.87 -28.25
C ALA A 160 -41.96 -15.05 -28.54
N ASN A 161 -41.51 -14.76 -29.78
CA ASN A 161 -40.11 -14.54 -30.10
C ASN A 161 -39.97 -13.31 -31.02
N GLN A 162 -38.98 -12.44 -30.81
CA GLN A 162 -38.56 -11.42 -31.78
C GLN A 162 -37.37 -11.94 -32.58
N THR A 163 -37.56 -12.24 -33.87
CA THR A 163 -36.48 -12.69 -34.77
C THR A 163 -35.41 -11.62 -34.98
N LEU A 164 -34.14 -12.04 -35.01
CA LEU A 164 -32.96 -11.18 -35.10
C LEU A 164 -32.13 -11.49 -36.35
N GLN A 165 -32.67 -11.17 -37.53
CA GLN A 165 -31.97 -11.41 -38.81
C GLN A 165 -30.59 -10.72 -38.86
N GLY A 166 -30.46 -9.49 -38.37
CA GLY A 166 -29.20 -8.74 -38.34
C GLY A 166 -28.16 -9.28 -37.35
N ALA A 167 -28.58 -10.06 -36.35
CA ALA A 167 -27.66 -10.79 -35.46
C ALA A 167 -27.49 -12.27 -35.85
N SER A 168 -28.24 -12.78 -36.83
CA SER A 168 -28.07 -14.16 -37.32
C SER A 168 -26.77 -14.30 -38.14
N ALA A 169 -26.41 -13.26 -38.90
CA ALA A 169 -25.19 -13.22 -39.72
C ALA A 169 -23.89 -13.43 -38.90
N PRO A 170 -22.80 -13.93 -39.52
CA PRO A 170 -21.48 -14.01 -38.91
C PRO A 170 -21.05 -12.69 -38.27
N ASN A 171 -20.71 -12.72 -36.97
CA ASN A 171 -20.35 -11.55 -36.16
C ASN A 171 -21.43 -10.43 -36.11
N GLY A 172 -22.65 -10.71 -36.56
CA GLY A 172 -23.75 -9.77 -36.67
C GLY A 172 -24.28 -9.30 -35.31
N GLN A 173 -24.89 -8.11 -35.31
CA GLN A 173 -25.40 -7.46 -34.11
C GLN A 173 -26.76 -6.81 -34.38
N GLN A 174 -27.71 -6.96 -33.46
CA GLN A 174 -29.04 -6.35 -33.57
C GLN A 174 -29.57 -5.92 -32.19
N ASN A 175 -30.16 -4.73 -32.14
CA ASN A 175 -30.90 -4.24 -30.98
C ASN A 175 -32.31 -4.81 -30.94
N PHE A 176 -32.79 -5.13 -29.75
CA PHE A 176 -34.17 -5.54 -29.49
C PHE A 176 -34.85 -4.56 -28.52
N ALA A 177 -36.18 -4.45 -28.62
CA ALA A 177 -36.99 -3.63 -27.74
C ALA A 177 -38.39 -4.22 -27.67
N VAL A 178 -38.79 -4.70 -26.48
CA VAL A 178 -40.13 -5.27 -26.27
C VAL A 178 -40.83 -4.53 -25.14
N GLY A 179 -42.10 -4.22 -25.34
CA GLY A 179 -42.96 -3.50 -24.41
C GLY A 179 -44.07 -4.37 -23.84
N PHE A 180 -44.32 -4.23 -22.54
CA PHE A 180 -45.36 -4.95 -21.81
C PHE A 180 -46.21 -3.95 -21.00
N THR A 181 -47.39 -4.37 -20.56
CA THR A 181 -48.18 -3.60 -19.56
C THR A 181 -48.15 -4.30 -18.22
N THR A 182 -48.13 -3.53 -17.13
CA THR A 182 -48.18 -4.08 -15.76
C THR A 182 -49.44 -4.92 -15.52
N THR A 183 -50.60 -4.47 -16.03
CA THR A 183 -51.85 -5.24 -16.02
C THR A 183 -51.75 -6.54 -16.82
N GLY A 184 -51.18 -6.51 -18.03
CA GLY A 184 -50.99 -7.71 -18.85
C GLY A 184 -50.01 -8.72 -18.25
N MET A 185 -48.99 -8.24 -17.54
CA MET A 185 -48.10 -9.08 -16.73
C MET A 185 -48.72 -9.55 -15.40
N GLY A 186 -49.95 -9.15 -15.08
CA GLY A 186 -50.63 -9.56 -13.86
C GLY A 186 -50.06 -8.96 -12.57
N LEU A 187 -49.31 -7.85 -12.64
CA LEU A 187 -48.67 -7.24 -11.47
C LEU A 187 -49.75 -6.56 -10.60
N LYS A 188 -50.00 -7.11 -9.41
CA LYS A 188 -51.14 -6.72 -8.55
C LYS A 188 -50.74 -5.98 -7.26
N GLN A 189 -49.63 -6.36 -6.64
CA GLN A 189 -49.25 -5.90 -5.30
C GLN A 189 -47.87 -5.26 -5.29
N PHE A 190 -47.57 -4.41 -4.30
CA PHE A 190 -46.22 -3.88 -4.14
C PHE A 190 -45.22 -5.02 -3.98
N GLY A 191 -44.13 -4.99 -4.75
CA GLY A 191 -43.11 -6.01 -4.70
C GLY A 191 -42.20 -6.03 -5.91
N VAL A 192 -41.37 -7.07 -5.97
CA VAL A 192 -40.41 -7.32 -7.04
C VAL A 192 -40.88 -8.49 -7.89
N TYR A 193 -40.80 -8.34 -9.21
CA TYR A 193 -41.24 -9.35 -10.17
C TYR A 193 -40.07 -9.72 -11.11
N PRO A 194 -39.71 -11.01 -11.22
CA PRO A 194 -38.57 -11.44 -12.03
C PRO A 194 -38.96 -11.53 -13.51
N ILE A 195 -38.08 -11.03 -14.37
CA ILE A 195 -38.17 -11.18 -15.83
C ILE A 195 -36.87 -11.77 -16.36
N GLY A 196 -37.00 -12.63 -17.37
CA GLY A 196 -35.90 -13.28 -18.04
C GLY A 196 -35.89 -12.94 -19.52
N VAL A 197 -34.69 -12.76 -20.07
CA VAL A 197 -34.46 -12.55 -21.50
C VAL A 197 -33.58 -13.70 -21.97
N GLU A 198 -34.05 -14.46 -22.95
CA GLU A 198 -33.33 -15.56 -23.59
C GLU A 198 -33.04 -15.20 -25.05
N VAL A 199 -31.88 -15.59 -25.56
CA VAL A 199 -31.64 -15.68 -27.00
C VAL A 199 -31.69 -17.15 -27.40
N VAL A 200 -32.56 -17.47 -28.35
CA VAL A 200 -32.72 -18.82 -28.89
C VAL A 200 -32.27 -18.88 -30.35
N GLY A 201 -31.69 -20.01 -30.76
CA GLY A 201 -31.36 -20.33 -32.14
C GLY A 201 -31.49 -21.84 -32.34
N ASN A 202 -32.09 -22.28 -33.45
CA ASN A 202 -32.44 -23.70 -33.70
C ASN A 202 -33.13 -24.39 -32.50
N GLY A 203 -34.00 -23.66 -31.80
CA GLY A 203 -34.73 -24.13 -30.60
C GLY A 203 -33.93 -24.18 -29.30
N GLN A 204 -32.59 -24.07 -29.34
CA GLN A 204 -31.73 -24.08 -28.15
C GLN A 204 -31.54 -22.68 -27.57
N VAL A 205 -31.40 -22.56 -26.24
CA VAL A 205 -31.05 -21.31 -25.56
C VAL A 205 -29.53 -21.11 -25.63
N LEU A 206 -29.09 -20.10 -26.36
CA LEU A 206 -27.68 -19.78 -26.60
C LEU A 206 -27.14 -18.80 -25.56
N ALA A 207 -27.96 -17.81 -25.17
CA ALA A 207 -27.65 -16.84 -24.14
C ALA A 207 -28.91 -16.55 -23.30
N GLY A 208 -28.73 -16.04 -22.08
CA GLY A 208 -29.86 -15.58 -21.27
C GLY A 208 -29.43 -14.86 -20.00
N LEU A 209 -30.28 -13.94 -19.53
CA LEU A 209 -30.10 -13.20 -18.27
C LEU A 209 -31.44 -12.97 -17.57
N ASN A 210 -31.41 -12.84 -16.25
CA ASN A 210 -32.55 -12.43 -15.44
C ASN A 210 -32.34 -10.99 -14.93
N THR A 211 -33.44 -10.27 -14.78
CA THR A 211 -33.52 -8.94 -14.16
C THR A 211 -34.90 -8.76 -13.54
N PHE A 212 -35.20 -7.57 -13.01
CA PHE A 212 -36.34 -7.35 -12.14
C PHE A 212 -37.15 -6.12 -12.52
N ILE A 213 -38.44 -6.17 -12.20
CA ILE A 213 -39.35 -5.03 -12.20
C ILE A 213 -39.81 -4.81 -10.76
N THR A 214 -39.41 -3.70 -10.13
CA THR A 214 -40.07 -3.22 -8.92
C THR A 214 -41.37 -2.50 -9.31
N TYR A 215 -42.49 -2.99 -8.81
CA TYR A 215 -43.83 -2.49 -9.13
C TYR A 215 -44.50 -1.87 -7.89
N VAL A 216 -45.16 -0.71 -8.09
CA VAL A 216 -45.89 0.03 -7.06
C VAL A 216 -47.32 0.28 -7.55
N PRO A 217 -48.35 -0.38 -6.99
CA PRO A 217 -49.74 -0.11 -7.34
C PRO A 217 -50.21 1.26 -6.81
N ASN A 218 -51.33 1.76 -7.31
CA ASN A 218 -51.86 3.05 -6.87
C ASN A 218 -52.30 3.00 -5.40
N GLY A 219 -52.07 4.09 -4.66
CA GLY A 219 -52.44 4.18 -3.24
C GLY A 219 -51.65 3.27 -2.27
N ALA A 220 -50.59 2.59 -2.73
CA ALA A 220 -49.80 1.67 -1.91
C ALA A 220 -49.24 2.34 -0.63
N LYS A 221 -49.68 1.84 0.54
CA LYS A 221 -49.12 2.22 1.84
C LYS A 221 -47.90 1.34 2.12
N ILE A 222 -46.70 1.90 1.98
CA ILE A 222 -45.42 1.20 2.16
C ILE A 222 -44.67 1.83 3.33
N THR A 223 -44.39 1.05 4.37
CA THR A 223 -43.42 1.43 5.42
C THR A 223 -42.03 1.48 4.80
N ARG A 224 -41.40 2.65 4.77
CA ARG A 224 -40.23 2.89 3.93
C ARG A 224 -38.92 2.61 4.69
N PRO A 225 -38.08 1.63 4.32
CA PRO A 225 -36.79 1.45 4.96
C PRO A 225 -35.95 2.73 4.92
N LYS A 226 -35.35 3.07 6.07
CA LYS A 226 -34.41 4.18 6.18
C LYS A 226 -33.07 3.77 5.62
N VAL A 227 -32.55 4.51 4.64
CA VAL A 227 -31.27 4.22 3.99
C VAL A 227 -30.24 5.33 4.24
N ALA A 228 -29.05 4.97 4.70
CA ALA A 228 -27.90 5.86 4.82
C ALA A 228 -26.73 5.37 3.96
N TRP A 229 -25.98 6.31 3.41
CA TRP A 229 -24.82 6.03 2.55
C TRP A 229 -23.51 6.43 3.21
N VAL A 230 -22.54 5.53 3.19
CA VAL A 230 -21.12 5.82 3.47
C VAL A 230 -20.39 5.91 2.14
N MET A 231 -19.75 7.05 1.86
CA MET A 231 -19.04 7.29 0.61
C MET A 231 -17.52 7.17 0.82
N PRO A 232 -16.86 6.15 0.22
CA PRO A 232 -15.42 5.95 0.39
C PRO A 232 -14.60 6.93 -0.48
N LEU A 233 -13.74 7.71 0.16
CA LEU A 233 -12.63 8.44 -0.47
C LEU A 233 -11.32 7.88 0.09
N ILE A 234 -11.04 6.63 -0.33
CA ILE A 234 -9.87 5.83 0.00
C ILE A 234 -9.30 5.35 -1.35
N ASP A 235 -7.98 5.28 -1.50
CA ASP A 235 -7.34 4.79 -2.73
C ASP A 235 -6.14 3.88 -2.42
N ARG A 236 -5.56 3.29 -3.47
CA ARG A 236 -4.27 2.62 -3.38
C ARG A 236 -3.18 3.61 -3.02
N MET A 237 -2.13 3.15 -2.35
CA MET A 237 -0.96 4.00 -2.14
C MET A 237 -0.27 4.35 -3.48
N HIS A 238 -0.18 5.65 -3.75
CA HIS A 238 0.51 6.21 -4.92
C HIS A 238 1.92 6.70 -4.59
N ARG A 239 2.24 7.05 -3.34
CA ARG A 239 3.62 7.29 -2.85
C ARG A 239 4.19 6.12 -2.08
N ALA A 240 5.52 6.01 -2.09
CA ALA A 240 6.25 5.24 -1.09
C ALA A 240 6.64 6.13 0.09
N ASN A 241 7.14 7.33 -0.19
CA ASN A 241 7.70 8.28 0.76
C ASN A 241 7.21 9.71 0.45
N ASP A 242 7.66 10.68 1.24
CA ASP A 242 7.16 12.04 1.13
C ASP A 242 7.62 12.75 -0.17
N GLN A 243 8.69 12.27 -0.82
CA GLN A 243 9.27 12.86 -2.04
C GLN A 243 8.79 12.24 -3.37
N THR A 244 8.41 10.96 -3.37
CA THR A 244 8.36 10.12 -4.57
C THR A 244 7.05 9.34 -4.72
N PHE A 245 6.33 9.64 -5.79
CA PHE A 245 5.19 8.87 -6.29
C PHE A 245 5.69 7.65 -7.09
N LEU A 246 5.09 6.49 -6.86
CA LEU A 246 5.30 5.23 -7.58
C LEU A 246 4.58 5.23 -8.94
N ASP A 247 3.49 5.97 -9.06
CA ASP A 247 2.75 6.17 -10.31
C ASP A 247 1.96 7.48 -10.29
N ASP A 248 1.56 7.94 -11.48
CA ASP A 248 0.86 9.20 -11.69
C ASP A 248 -0.67 9.00 -11.87
N GLN A 249 -1.20 7.81 -11.59
CA GLN A 249 -2.62 7.47 -11.82
C GLN A 249 -3.57 8.37 -11.01
N LEU A 250 -3.15 8.82 -9.83
CA LEU A 250 -3.92 9.74 -9.00
C LEU A 250 -4.27 11.04 -9.75
N SER A 251 -3.43 11.50 -10.68
CA SER A 251 -3.75 12.66 -11.54
C SER A 251 -4.99 12.41 -12.40
N THR A 252 -5.18 11.17 -12.87
CA THR A 252 -6.31 10.73 -13.69
C THR A 252 -7.56 10.53 -12.84
N ASP A 253 -7.44 9.96 -11.64
CA ASP A 253 -8.60 9.70 -10.78
C ASP A 253 -9.18 10.96 -10.10
N LEU A 254 -8.36 11.99 -9.92
CA LEU A 254 -8.77 13.33 -9.47
C LEU A 254 -9.34 14.20 -10.61
N ALA A 255 -8.97 13.94 -11.87
CA ALA A 255 -9.39 14.73 -13.02
C ALA A 255 -10.76 14.32 -13.59
N GLY A 256 -11.51 15.26 -14.16
CA GLY A 256 -12.64 15.00 -15.06
C GLY A 256 -13.63 13.92 -14.57
N THR A 257 -13.68 12.79 -15.28
CA THR A 257 -14.50 11.60 -14.99
C THR A 257 -13.72 10.46 -14.32
N GLY A 258 -12.57 10.75 -13.71
CA GLY A 258 -11.80 9.84 -12.88
C GLY A 258 -12.57 9.36 -11.65
N ARG A 259 -12.09 8.30 -10.98
CA ARG A 259 -12.85 7.62 -9.91
C ARG A 259 -13.24 8.57 -8.78
N LEU A 260 -12.26 9.24 -8.18
CA LEU A 260 -12.46 10.13 -7.04
C LEU A 260 -13.23 11.39 -7.42
N SER A 261 -13.01 11.94 -8.62
CA SER A 261 -13.80 13.06 -9.15
C SER A 261 -15.27 12.67 -9.32
N SER A 262 -15.55 11.46 -9.80
CA SER A 262 -16.91 10.97 -10.04
C SER A 262 -17.69 10.73 -8.75
N LEU A 263 -17.06 10.18 -7.70
CA LEU A 263 -17.71 9.98 -6.40
C LEU A 263 -18.12 11.31 -5.74
N VAL A 264 -17.23 12.31 -5.75
CA VAL A 264 -17.55 13.65 -5.24
C VAL A 264 -18.64 14.33 -6.09
N SER A 265 -18.56 14.19 -7.42
CA SER A 265 -19.57 14.77 -8.33
C SER A 265 -20.95 14.12 -8.21
N ALA A 266 -21.03 12.83 -7.89
CA ALA A 266 -22.29 12.13 -7.66
C ALA A 266 -23.00 12.63 -6.38
N ALA A 267 -22.24 12.93 -5.33
CA ALA A 267 -22.78 13.60 -4.14
C ALA A 267 -23.20 15.05 -4.45
N GLU A 268 -22.33 15.86 -5.09
CA GLU A 268 -22.60 17.27 -5.44
C GLU A 268 -23.89 17.48 -6.25
N ARG A 269 -24.32 16.45 -7.00
CA ARG A 269 -25.53 16.49 -7.86
C ARG A 269 -26.81 15.95 -7.22
N THR A 270 -26.76 15.40 -6.01
CA THR A 270 -27.96 14.81 -5.36
C THR A 270 -28.33 15.54 -4.07
N LYS A 271 -29.51 15.22 -3.53
CA LYS A 271 -29.97 15.67 -2.20
C LYS A 271 -29.99 14.51 -1.20
N THR A 272 -29.16 13.51 -1.44
CA THR A 272 -29.09 12.26 -0.70
C THR A 272 -28.01 12.40 0.36
N PRO A 273 -28.35 12.41 1.67
CA PRO A 273 -27.34 12.58 2.72
C PRO A 273 -26.30 11.46 2.67
N VAL A 274 -25.02 11.84 2.67
CA VAL A 274 -23.90 10.90 2.72
C VAL A 274 -23.06 11.11 3.98
N THR A 275 -22.26 10.12 4.33
CA THR A 275 -21.21 10.23 5.34
C THR A 275 -19.89 9.81 4.70
N TRP A 276 -18.92 10.72 4.65
CA TRP A 276 -17.66 10.46 3.98
C TRP A 276 -16.72 9.63 4.86
N ALA A 277 -16.21 8.53 4.31
CA ALA A 277 -15.16 7.71 4.91
C ALA A 277 -13.86 7.99 4.14
N ILE A 278 -12.91 8.69 4.78
CA ILE A 278 -11.80 9.34 4.07
C ILE A 278 -10.45 8.80 4.53
N ASP A 279 -9.57 8.46 3.60
CA ASP A 279 -8.16 8.22 3.91
C ASP A 279 -7.38 9.55 4.03
N PRO A 280 -6.79 9.85 5.20
CA PRO A 280 -5.91 11.00 5.39
C PRO A 280 -4.70 11.03 4.43
N ALA A 281 -4.18 9.88 3.99
CA ALA A 281 -3.04 9.81 3.07
C ALA A 281 -3.45 10.18 1.63
N LEU A 282 -4.65 9.82 1.17
CA LEU A 282 -5.19 10.32 -0.10
C LEU A 282 -5.24 11.86 -0.13
N LEU A 283 -5.64 12.48 0.99
CA LEU A 283 -5.68 13.94 1.11
C LEU A 283 -4.27 14.57 1.17
N ASP A 284 -3.30 13.90 1.80
CA ASP A 284 -1.88 14.30 1.79
C ASP A 284 -1.26 14.22 0.38
N ASP A 285 -1.52 13.14 -0.35
CA ASP A 285 -1.02 12.93 -1.71
C ASP A 285 -1.64 13.95 -2.68
N ALA A 286 -2.95 14.17 -2.63
CA ALA A 286 -3.63 15.20 -3.42
C ALA A 286 -3.14 16.62 -3.06
N LYS A 287 -2.95 16.92 -1.76
CA LYS A 287 -2.37 18.20 -1.29
C LYS A 287 -0.94 18.38 -1.80
N THR A 288 -0.13 17.33 -1.81
CA THR A 288 1.25 17.35 -2.33
C THR A 288 1.25 17.68 -3.82
N MET A 289 0.47 16.97 -4.63
CA MET A 289 0.32 17.25 -6.07
C MET A 289 -0.23 18.65 -6.36
N ALA A 290 -1.13 19.16 -5.50
CA ALA A 290 -1.69 20.50 -5.62
C ALA A 290 -0.75 21.61 -5.13
N SER A 291 0.29 21.32 -4.35
CA SER A 291 1.15 22.35 -3.74
C SER A 291 2.25 22.84 -4.69
N GLY A 292 2.86 21.94 -5.47
CA GLY A 292 3.98 22.25 -6.34
C GLY A 292 4.35 21.09 -7.27
N ASP A 293 5.51 21.18 -7.91
CA ASP A 293 6.07 20.08 -8.69
C ASP A 293 6.31 18.83 -7.83
N TYR A 294 6.06 17.66 -8.38
CA TYR A 294 6.25 16.36 -7.71
C TYR A 294 7.09 15.40 -8.55
N THR A 295 7.68 14.39 -7.93
CA THR A 295 8.51 13.38 -8.61
C THR A 295 7.77 12.06 -8.71
N VAL A 296 7.69 11.50 -9.91
CA VAL A 296 7.19 10.14 -10.17
C VAL A 296 8.37 9.25 -10.56
N ARG A 297 8.54 8.11 -9.86
CA ARG A 297 9.51 7.06 -10.17
C ARG A 297 8.78 5.73 -10.23
N SER A 298 8.33 5.37 -11.42
CA SER A 298 7.71 4.05 -11.62
C SER A 298 8.72 2.92 -11.44
N PRO A 299 8.30 1.71 -10.99
CA PRO A 299 9.23 0.66 -10.63
C PRO A 299 10.15 0.24 -11.78
N GLY A 300 11.47 0.31 -11.56
CA GLY A 300 12.50 0.07 -12.59
C GLY A 300 12.68 1.21 -13.60
N GLY A 301 11.83 2.24 -13.57
CA GLY A 301 11.91 3.42 -14.41
C GLY A 301 12.83 4.51 -13.85
N LYS A 302 13.19 5.47 -14.72
CA LYS A 302 13.85 6.72 -14.31
C LYS A 302 12.86 7.62 -13.56
N ALA A 303 13.36 8.48 -12.68
CA ALA A 303 12.54 9.51 -12.06
C ALA A 303 12.16 10.58 -13.10
N ALA A 304 10.89 10.97 -13.12
CA ALA A 304 10.35 12.05 -13.94
C ALA A 304 9.74 13.13 -13.03
N ARG A 305 10.05 14.40 -13.32
CA ARG A 305 9.43 15.55 -12.64
C ARG A 305 8.10 15.86 -13.32
N LYS A 306 7.06 16.10 -12.53
CA LYS A 306 5.72 16.53 -12.94
C LYS A 306 5.45 17.94 -12.40
N GLN A 307 4.73 18.74 -13.16
CA GLN A 307 4.28 20.06 -12.73
C GLN A 307 3.13 19.95 -11.71
N LYS A 308 2.91 20.99 -10.91
CA LYS A 308 1.74 21.14 -10.02
C LYS A 308 0.44 20.73 -10.72
N SER A 309 -0.32 19.83 -10.08
CA SER A 309 -1.60 19.33 -10.60
C SER A 309 -2.75 20.31 -10.31
N THR A 310 -3.25 20.92 -11.38
CA THR A 310 -4.49 21.73 -11.35
C THR A 310 -5.72 20.87 -11.07
N ALA A 311 -5.73 19.61 -11.52
CA ALA A 311 -6.80 18.65 -11.23
C ALA A 311 -6.90 18.33 -9.73
N ALA A 312 -5.76 18.15 -9.05
CA ALA A 312 -5.73 17.91 -7.61
C ALA A 312 -6.25 19.11 -6.81
N GLN A 313 -5.86 20.34 -7.19
CA GLN A 313 -6.40 21.57 -6.59
C GLN A 313 -7.94 21.65 -6.78
N ALA A 314 -8.42 21.48 -8.01
CA ALA A 314 -9.84 21.56 -8.33
C ALA A 314 -10.68 20.47 -7.64
N TRP A 315 -10.12 19.26 -7.47
CA TRP A 315 -10.77 18.18 -6.73
C TRP A 315 -10.86 18.49 -5.23
N LEU A 316 -9.76 18.96 -4.61
CA LEU A 316 -9.76 19.36 -3.20
C LEU A 316 -10.79 20.47 -2.93
N ASP A 317 -10.87 21.46 -3.81
CA ASP A 317 -11.79 22.60 -3.66
C ASP A 317 -13.24 22.26 -4.05
N ARG A 318 -13.48 21.18 -4.82
CA ARG A 318 -14.81 20.57 -4.92
C ARG A 318 -15.15 19.82 -3.64
N LEU A 319 -14.28 18.93 -3.18
CA LEU A 319 -14.50 18.10 -1.99
C LEU A 319 -14.85 18.94 -0.75
N LYS A 320 -14.09 20.01 -0.47
CA LYS A 320 -14.39 20.94 0.64
C LYS A 320 -15.80 21.52 0.57
N ARG A 321 -16.25 21.94 -0.62
CA ARG A 321 -17.60 22.51 -0.83
C ARG A 321 -18.70 21.45 -0.71
N THR A 322 -18.52 20.30 -1.35
CA THR A 322 -19.50 19.20 -1.34
C THR A 322 -19.66 18.64 0.07
N ALA A 323 -18.57 18.24 0.71
CA ALA A 323 -18.59 17.64 2.04
C ALA A 323 -18.86 18.63 3.18
N ALA A 324 -19.06 19.93 2.91
CA ALA A 324 -19.26 20.96 3.93
C ALA A 324 -20.44 20.65 4.86
N GLY A 325 -21.60 20.31 4.28
CA GLY A 325 -22.82 19.96 5.03
C GLY A 325 -22.93 18.48 5.45
N ASP A 326 -22.09 17.60 4.89
CA ASP A 326 -22.13 16.17 5.17
C ASP A 326 -21.38 15.79 6.46
N GLY A 327 -21.71 14.60 6.99
CA GLY A 327 -20.91 13.96 8.02
C GLY A 327 -19.62 13.37 7.46
N TYR A 328 -18.55 13.27 8.26
CA TYR A 328 -17.38 12.47 7.89
C TYR A 328 -16.66 11.83 9.09
N PHE A 329 -15.93 10.75 8.80
CA PHE A 329 -14.94 10.15 9.67
C PHE A 329 -13.67 9.76 8.87
N PRO A 330 -12.46 9.96 9.42
CA PRO A 330 -11.23 9.49 8.78
C PRO A 330 -10.96 8.01 9.12
N THR A 331 -10.26 7.31 8.23
CA THR A 331 -9.54 6.08 8.61
C THR A 331 -8.28 6.43 9.42
N GLY A 332 -7.53 5.42 9.86
CA GLY A 332 -6.10 5.64 10.09
C GLY A 332 -5.42 6.11 8.79
N TYR A 333 -4.40 6.96 8.90
CA TYR A 333 -3.59 7.41 7.76
C TYR A 333 -3.07 6.22 6.95
N ALA A 334 -3.27 6.25 5.63
CA ALA A 334 -2.95 5.20 4.66
C ALA A 334 -3.81 3.92 4.76
N ASP A 335 -4.94 3.97 5.45
CA ASP A 335 -5.86 2.83 5.70
C ASP A 335 -5.10 1.55 6.13
N PRO A 336 -4.52 1.54 7.35
CA PRO A 336 -3.59 0.49 7.78
C PRO A 336 -4.28 -0.87 7.91
N ASP A 337 -3.57 -1.95 7.61
CA ASP A 337 -4.05 -3.32 7.83
C ASP A 337 -4.03 -3.68 9.34
N ALA A 338 -4.97 -3.12 10.10
CA ALA A 338 -5.03 -3.24 11.55
C ALA A 338 -5.17 -4.69 12.05
N ALA A 339 -5.75 -5.59 11.26
CA ALA A 339 -5.79 -7.02 11.56
C ALA A 339 -4.38 -7.63 11.49
N ALA A 340 -3.69 -7.44 10.36
CA ALA A 340 -2.33 -7.94 10.17
C ALA A 340 -1.34 -7.32 11.17
N LEU A 341 -1.43 -6.02 11.43
CA LEU A 341 -0.56 -5.30 12.36
C LEU A 341 -0.75 -5.79 13.81
N VAL A 342 -1.99 -6.04 14.26
CA VAL A 342 -2.24 -6.63 15.60
C VAL A 342 -1.67 -8.04 15.68
N ARG A 343 -1.94 -8.89 14.68
CA ARG A 343 -1.46 -10.28 14.61
C ARG A 343 0.07 -10.41 14.59
N ASN A 344 0.77 -9.35 14.18
CA ASN A 344 2.23 -9.33 14.04
C ASN A 344 2.93 -8.37 15.04
N ASP A 345 2.33 -8.10 16.20
CA ASP A 345 2.94 -7.32 17.29
C ASP A 345 3.24 -5.83 16.96
N MET A 346 2.42 -5.21 16.09
CA MET A 346 2.57 -3.81 15.64
C MET A 346 1.40 -2.88 16.05
N PRO A 347 0.76 -3.01 17.23
CA PRO A 347 -0.39 -2.16 17.60
C PRO A 347 -0.02 -0.67 17.74
N SER A 348 1.24 -0.36 18.05
CA SER A 348 1.77 1.01 18.11
C SER A 348 1.77 1.73 16.74
N GLN A 349 1.77 0.98 15.64
CA GLN A 349 1.72 1.51 14.28
C GLN A 349 0.29 1.92 13.88
N VAL A 350 -0.73 1.13 14.25
CA VAL A 350 -2.14 1.54 14.14
C VAL A 350 -2.37 2.83 14.96
N LYS A 351 -1.78 2.91 16.17
CA LYS A 351 -1.79 4.13 16.98
C LYS A 351 -1.06 5.31 16.35
N ALA A 352 -0.05 5.09 15.50
CA ALA A 352 0.59 6.14 14.73
C ALA A 352 -0.30 6.61 13.56
N ALA A 353 -0.89 5.68 12.80
CA ALA A 353 -1.80 5.99 11.70
C ALA A 353 -2.95 6.91 12.12
N TYR A 354 -3.55 6.67 13.29
CA TYR A 354 -4.64 7.49 13.81
C TYR A 354 -4.20 8.85 14.38
N ARG A 355 -2.93 9.07 14.77
CA ARG A 355 -2.44 10.44 15.07
C ARG A 355 -2.43 11.32 13.82
N HIS A 356 -1.99 10.75 12.69
CA HIS A 356 -1.97 11.42 11.39
C HIS A 356 -3.35 11.54 10.72
N SER A 357 -4.42 11.04 11.34
CA SER A 357 -5.80 11.23 10.86
C SER A 357 -6.25 12.70 10.83
N THR A 358 -5.60 13.54 11.64
CA THR A 358 -5.82 15.00 11.67
C THR A 358 -5.50 15.72 10.35
N ILE A 359 -4.75 15.10 9.43
CA ILE A 359 -4.56 15.65 8.08
C ILE A 359 -5.91 15.84 7.35
N ALA A 360 -6.91 15.01 7.65
CA ALA A 360 -8.25 15.20 7.11
C ALA A 360 -8.96 16.46 7.64
N ASP A 361 -8.81 16.81 8.93
CA ASP A 361 -9.40 18.03 9.48
C ASP A 361 -8.72 19.29 8.93
N GLN A 362 -7.39 19.26 8.78
CA GLN A 362 -6.60 20.35 8.19
C GLN A 362 -6.95 20.62 6.72
N VAL A 363 -7.25 19.57 5.94
CA VAL A 363 -7.57 19.70 4.50
C VAL A 363 -9.04 20.08 4.27
N LEU A 364 -9.96 19.59 5.11
CA LEU A 364 -11.39 19.92 5.01
C LEU A 364 -11.79 21.21 5.73
N GLY A 365 -10.97 21.70 6.68
CA GLY A 365 -11.27 22.89 7.48
C GLY A 365 -12.32 22.66 8.58
N LYS A 366 -12.65 21.41 8.90
CA LYS A 366 -13.58 21.03 9.99
C LYS A 366 -13.19 19.70 10.63
N ALA A 367 -13.44 19.56 11.93
CA ALA A 367 -13.20 18.32 12.68
C ALA A 367 -14.18 17.18 12.29
N PRO A 368 -13.83 15.90 12.52
CA PRO A 368 -14.71 14.77 12.25
C PRO A 368 -16.01 14.83 13.07
N THR A 369 -17.14 14.91 12.36
CA THR A 369 -18.48 14.96 12.97
C THR A 369 -18.98 13.58 13.40
N THR A 370 -18.42 12.51 12.83
CA THR A 370 -18.86 11.13 13.02
C THR A 370 -17.76 10.35 13.72
N GLN A 371 -18.03 9.83 14.92
CA GLN A 371 -17.06 9.05 15.68
C GLN A 371 -17.19 7.57 15.30
N MET A 372 -16.41 7.14 14.30
CA MET A 372 -16.56 5.83 13.67
C MET A 372 -15.23 5.21 13.24
N ALA A 373 -15.11 3.89 13.41
CA ALA A 373 -13.99 3.09 12.91
C ALA A 373 -14.50 2.06 11.88
N TRP A 374 -13.83 1.96 10.73
CA TRP A 374 -14.18 1.01 9.68
C TRP A 374 -13.02 0.04 9.43
N PRO A 375 -13.05 -1.19 9.97
CA PRO A 375 -12.08 -2.22 9.65
C PRO A 375 -11.99 -2.52 8.15
N VAL A 376 -10.88 -3.12 7.71
CA VAL A 376 -10.68 -3.54 6.32
C VAL A 376 -11.77 -4.53 5.93
N ALA A 377 -12.44 -4.30 4.80
CA ALA A 377 -13.63 -5.06 4.36
C ALA A 377 -14.76 -5.17 5.41
N GLY A 378 -14.78 -4.29 6.42
CA GLY A 378 -15.76 -4.31 7.51
C GLY A 378 -15.62 -5.49 8.47
N VAL A 379 -14.46 -6.15 8.52
CA VAL A 379 -14.20 -7.34 9.35
C VAL A 379 -13.02 -7.14 10.30
N ALA A 380 -13.09 -7.69 11.52
CA ALA A 380 -12.01 -7.55 12.52
C ALA A 380 -12.07 -8.59 13.65
N GLY A 381 -10.91 -9.15 14.03
CA GLY A 381 -10.80 -9.96 15.26
C GLY A 381 -10.98 -9.11 16.52
N GLN A 382 -11.34 -9.75 17.65
CA GLN A 382 -11.60 -9.07 18.93
C GLN A 382 -10.47 -8.11 19.33
N GLN A 383 -9.21 -8.56 19.30
CA GLN A 383 -8.03 -7.73 19.62
C GLN A 383 -7.88 -6.51 18.70
N SER A 384 -8.32 -6.61 17.44
CA SER A 384 -8.32 -5.50 16.49
C SER A 384 -9.48 -4.53 16.75
N LEU A 385 -10.65 -5.03 17.15
CA LEU A 385 -11.76 -4.19 17.62
C LEU A 385 -11.41 -3.45 18.91
N ASP A 386 -10.78 -4.12 19.87
CA ASP A 386 -10.28 -3.54 21.12
C ASP A 386 -9.30 -2.39 20.83
N LEU A 387 -8.28 -2.65 20.01
CA LEU A 387 -7.30 -1.63 19.62
C LEU A 387 -7.96 -0.46 18.88
N LEU A 388 -8.88 -0.73 17.94
CA LEU A 388 -9.57 0.31 17.17
C LEU A 388 -10.53 1.14 18.03
N ALA A 389 -11.16 0.56 19.07
CA ALA A 389 -12.07 1.29 19.96
C ALA A 389 -11.35 2.40 20.75
N ASP A 390 -10.17 2.08 21.30
CA ASP A 390 -9.25 3.00 21.96
C ASP A 390 -8.63 3.97 20.94
N THR A 391 -8.01 3.43 19.89
CA THR A 391 -7.19 4.20 18.95
C THR A 391 -8.00 5.19 18.10
N ALA A 392 -9.21 4.82 17.68
CA ALA A 392 -10.15 5.73 16.99
C ALA A 392 -10.99 6.57 17.96
N LYS A 393 -10.76 6.46 19.28
CA LYS A 393 -11.40 7.25 20.35
C LYS A 393 -12.93 7.24 20.32
N LEU A 394 -13.54 6.08 20.03
CA LEU A 394 -14.99 5.96 19.83
C LEU A 394 -15.84 6.44 21.04
N GLY A 395 -15.26 6.45 22.24
CA GLY A 395 -15.95 6.91 23.46
C GLY A 395 -17.21 6.09 23.75
N ALA A 396 -18.24 6.72 24.32
CA ALA A 396 -19.51 6.06 24.65
C ALA A 396 -20.49 5.97 23.46
N ASN A 397 -20.43 6.91 22.52
CA ASN A 397 -21.44 7.09 21.47
C ASN A 397 -20.95 6.67 20.06
N GLY A 398 -19.65 6.46 19.87
CA GLY A 398 -19.08 6.04 18.59
C GLY A 398 -19.37 4.58 18.24
N ALA A 399 -19.13 4.24 16.98
CA ALA A 399 -19.51 2.96 16.41
C ALA A 399 -18.45 2.35 15.49
N PHE A 400 -18.55 1.04 15.24
CA PHE A 400 -17.89 0.42 14.10
C PHE A 400 -18.77 0.46 12.85
N LEU A 401 -18.16 0.38 11.67
CA LEU A 401 -18.82 0.09 10.40
C LEU A 401 -18.38 -1.30 9.92
N MET A 402 -19.31 -2.26 9.83
CA MET A 402 -18.99 -3.68 9.59
C MET A 402 -19.99 -4.34 8.65
N THR A 403 -19.57 -5.40 7.96
CA THR A 403 -20.45 -6.17 7.06
C THR A 403 -21.47 -7.00 7.83
N SER A 404 -22.66 -7.20 7.23
CA SER A 404 -23.65 -8.15 7.73
C SER A 404 -23.16 -9.60 7.83
N LYS A 405 -22.06 -9.98 7.14
CA LYS A 405 -21.42 -11.31 7.27
C LYS A 405 -20.78 -11.55 8.65
N GLU A 406 -20.35 -10.51 9.36
CA GLU A 406 -19.73 -10.63 10.69
C GLU A 406 -20.74 -10.96 11.80
N PHE A 407 -22.04 -10.95 11.52
CA PHE A 407 -23.08 -11.08 12.54
C PHE A 407 -24.14 -12.12 12.13
N GLN A 408 -24.45 -13.04 13.04
CA GLN A 408 -25.59 -13.96 12.88
C GLN A 408 -26.89 -13.18 12.68
N GLU A 409 -27.87 -13.79 12.03
CA GLU A 409 -29.22 -13.23 11.96
C GLU A 409 -29.82 -13.14 13.36
N GLY A 410 -30.26 -11.94 13.76
CA GLY A 410 -30.96 -11.72 15.01
C GLY A 410 -32.42 -12.16 14.93
N GLN A 411 -33.11 -12.17 16.07
CA GLN A 411 -34.55 -12.43 16.10
C GLN A 411 -35.32 -11.34 15.34
N GLY A 412 -36.20 -11.76 14.42
CA GLY A 412 -37.04 -10.86 13.61
C GLY A 412 -36.32 -10.14 12.47
N PRO A 413 -36.99 -9.20 11.78
CA PRO A 413 -36.46 -8.53 10.59
C PRO A 413 -35.17 -7.74 10.88
N GLN A 414 -34.08 -8.13 10.22
CA GLN A 414 -32.73 -7.58 10.46
C GLN A 414 -32.67 -6.06 10.29
N ASN A 415 -32.01 -5.37 11.22
CA ASN A 415 -31.72 -3.94 11.17
C ASN A 415 -30.20 -3.67 11.13
N ALA A 416 -29.85 -2.47 10.68
CA ALA A 416 -28.48 -2.02 10.44
C ALA A 416 -27.74 -1.51 11.69
N THR A 417 -28.26 -1.77 12.90
CA THR A 417 -27.66 -1.31 14.17
C THR A 417 -27.62 -2.46 15.17
N THR A 418 -26.41 -2.85 15.57
CA THR A 418 -26.17 -3.84 16.63
C THR A 418 -25.05 -3.36 17.58
N THR A 419 -24.51 -4.24 18.42
CA THR A 419 -23.45 -3.95 19.38
C THR A 419 -22.38 -5.04 19.41
N VAL A 420 -21.13 -4.66 19.62
CA VAL A 420 -20.01 -5.57 19.89
C VAL A 420 -19.34 -5.18 21.21
N LYS A 421 -18.79 -6.15 21.94
CA LYS A 421 -18.01 -5.89 23.16
C LYS A 421 -16.57 -5.56 22.78
N THR A 422 -15.95 -4.64 23.52
CA THR A 422 -14.52 -4.31 23.41
C THR A 422 -13.90 -4.09 24.79
N SER A 423 -12.58 -3.97 24.88
CA SER A 423 -11.87 -3.48 26.09
C SER A 423 -12.47 -2.17 26.60
N GLU A 424 -12.84 -1.28 25.68
CA GLU A 424 -13.46 0.02 25.95
C GLU A 424 -14.98 -0.09 26.21
N GLY A 425 -15.46 -1.27 26.63
CA GLY A 425 -16.87 -1.58 26.85
C GLY A 425 -17.64 -1.91 25.57
N THR A 426 -18.96 -1.98 25.68
CA THR A 426 -19.85 -2.25 24.53
C THR A 426 -19.90 -1.06 23.58
N LYS A 427 -19.54 -1.27 22.31
CA LYS A 427 -19.67 -0.27 21.23
C LYS A 427 -20.85 -0.61 20.33
N LYS A 428 -21.40 0.42 19.68
CA LYS A 428 -22.39 0.23 18.61
C LYS A 428 -21.71 -0.23 17.31
N VAL A 429 -22.49 -0.84 16.43
CA VAL A 429 -22.04 -1.23 15.08
C VAL A 429 -23.11 -0.83 14.07
N ALA A 430 -22.72 0.00 13.10
CA ALA A 430 -23.43 0.18 11.85
C ALA A 430 -23.14 -1.05 10.96
N VAL A 431 -24.17 -1.86 10.73
CA VAL A 431 -24.08 -3.08 9.92
C VAL A 431 -24.55 -2.73 8.51
N TYR A 432 -23.62 -2.72 7.55
CA TYR A 432 -23.98 -2.52 6.14
C TYR A 432 -24.47 -3.81 5.49
N ASP A 433 -25.36 -3.65 4.52
CA ASP A 433 -26.00 -4.78 3.83
C ASP A 433 -25.08 -5.34 2.75
N GLU A 434 -24.50 -6.51 3.02
CA GLU A 434 -23.52 -7.13 2.13
C GLU A 434 -24.09 -7.45 0.74
N GLN A 435 -25.33 -7.94 0.66
CA GLN A 435 -25.96 -8.34 -0.60
C GLN A 435 -26.31 -7.12 -1.47
N ILE A 436 -26.53 -5.94 -0.89
CA ILE A 436 -26.61 -4.67 -1.62
C ILE A 436 -25.20 -4.21 -2.04
N ASN A 437 -24.20 -4.32 -1.18
CA ASN A 437 -22.81 -3.95 -1.48
C ASN A 437 -22.23 -4.77 -2.65
N GLU A 438 -22.30 -6.11 -2.60
CA GLU A 438 -21.85 -7.01 -3.68
C GLU A 438 -22.47 -6.65 -5.04
N VAL A 439 -23.72 -6.19 -5.04
CA VAL A 439 -24.44 -5.75 -6.25
C VAL A 439 -23.88 -4.43 -6.80
N ILE A 440 -23.59 -3.44 -5.96
CA ILE A 440 -23.14 -2.12 -6.42
C ILE A 440 -21.62 -2.03 -6.64
N ASP A 441 -20.83 -2.90 -6.01
CA ASP A 441 -19.39 -3.06 -6.25
C ASP A 441 -19.07 -3.85 -7.54
N GLY A 442 -20.08 -4.50 -8.15
CA GLY A 442 -19.94 -5.20 -9.42
C GLY A 442 -19.44 -4.31 -10.57
N ASN A 443 -18.77 -4.91 -11.57
CA ASN A 443 -18.14 -4.20 -12.69
C ASN A 443 -19.17 -3.51 -13.62
N SER A 444 -19.62 -2.32 -13.23
CA SER A 444 -20.58 -1.50 -13.94
C SER A 444 -20.14 -1.05 -15.35
N ARG A 445 -18.85 -1.14 -15.70
CA ARG A 445 -18.33 -0.84 -17.04
C ARG A 445 -18.49 -2.01 -18.03
N ALA A 446 -18.79 -3.22 -17.54
CA ALA A 446 -19.13 -4.32 -18.44
C ALA A 446 -20.43 -4.03 -19.21
N PRO A 447 -20.56 -4.43 -20.50
CA PRO A 447 -21.70 -4.08 -21.33
C PRO A 447 -23.07 -4.45 -20.73
N GLY A 448 -23.87 -3.43 -20.39
CA GLY A 448 -25.19 -3.58 -19.77
C GLY A 448 -25.20 -3.81 -18.26
N ALA A 449 -24.03 -3.99 -17.62
CA ALA A 449 -23.95 -4.28 -16.19
C ALA A 449 -24.56 -3.17 -15.31
N ALA A 450 -24.30 -1.88 -15.61
CA ALA A 450 -24.92 -0.78 -14.88
C ALA A 450 -26.46 -0.82 -14.89
N ALA A 451 -27.10 -1.22 -16.00
CA ALA A 451 -28.56 -1.35 -16.08
C ALA A 451 -29.10 -2.48 -15.19
N LEU A 452 -28.34 -3.59 -15.07
CA LEU A 452 -28.63 -4.71 -14.17
C LEU A 452 -28.41 -4.35 -12.70
N ILE A 453 -27.31 -3.65 -12.37
CA ILE A 453 -26.99 -3.19 -11.01
C ILE A 453 -28.07 -2.25 -10.49
N GLU A 454 -28.51 -1.27 -11.29
CA GLU A 454 -29.59 -0.36 -10.89
C GLU A 454 -30.91 -1.09 -10.62
N GLN A 455 -31.30 -2.03 -11.49
CA GLN A 455 -32.54 -2.80 -11.26
C GLN A 455 -32.40 -3.75 -10.07
N ARG A 456 -31.23 -4.35 -9.85
CA ARG A 456 -30.99 -5.20 -8.68
C ARG A 456 -30.99 -4.40 -7.37
N PHE A 457 -30.39 -3.20 -7.34
CA PHE A 457 -30.47 -2.31 -6.17
C PHE A 457 -31.92 -1.90 -5.85
N LEU A 458 -32.70 -1.54 -6.88
CA LEU A 458 -34.12 -1.21 -6.73
C LEU A 458 -34.98 -2.42 -6.32
N ALA A 459 -34.59 -3.63 -6.71
CA ALA A 459 -35.21 -4.88 -6.28
C ALA A 459 -34.86 -5.22 -4.81
N GLU A 460 -33.58 -5.25 -4.44
CA GLU A 460 -33.12 -5.55 -3.09
C GLU A 460 -33.76 -4.63 -2.04
N THR A 461 -33.72 -3.31 -2.29
CA THR A 461 -34.30 -2.32 -1.38
C THR A 461 -35.83 -2.39 -1.29
N ALA A 462 -36.52 -2.76 -2.37
CA ALA A 462 -37.96 -3.00 -2.36
C ALA A 462 -38.33 -4.31 -1.65
N MET A 463 -37.49 -5.34 -1.78
CA MET A 463 -37.68 -6.62 -1.10
C MET A 463 -37.57 -6.44 0.42
N ILE A 464 -36.61 -5.65 0.92
CA ILE A 464 -36.49 -5.31 2.36
C ILE A 464 -37.76 -4.63 2.90
N ALA A 465 -38.47 -3.85 2.07
CA ALA A 465 -39.76 -3.23 2.43
C ALA A 465 -40.94 -4.22 2.33
N ALA A 466 -40.92 -5.14 1.37
CA ALA A 466 -42.00 -6.10 1.12
C ALA A 466 -41.94 -7.35 2.04
N GLU A 467 -40.76 -7.77 2.48
CA GLU A 467 -40.56 -8.87 3.46
C GLU A 467 -41.14 -8.56 4.84
N SER A 468 -41.27 -7.27 5.21
CA SER A 468 -41.72 -6.87 6.54
C SER A 468 -42.51 -5.56 6.52
N PRO A 469 -43.70 -5.50 5.86
CA PRO A 469 -44.38 -4.24 5.58
C PRO A 469 -44.84 -3.45 6.82
N GLN A 470 -44.90 -4.10 7.98
CA GLN A 470 -45.27 -3.50 9.27
C GLN A 470 -44.05 -3.04 10.10
N THR A 471 -42.82 -3.22 9.60
CA THR A 471 -41.59 -2.95 10.35
C THR A 471 -40.78 -1.84 9.70
N GLN A 472 -40.45 -0.80 10.47
CA GLN A 472 -39.56 0.27 10.03
C GLN A 472 -38.11 -0.23 9.97
N ARG A 473 -37.72 -0.83 8.83
CA ARG A 473 -36.35 -1.33 8.60
C ARG A 473 -35.34 -0.18 8.46
N THR A 474 -34.06 -0.51 8.65
CA THR A 474 -32.89 0.34 8.43
C THR A 474 -31.89 -0.37 7.52
N ILE A 475 -31.22 0.39 6.64
CA ILE A 475 -30.24 -0.07 5.66
C ILE A 475 -29.05 0.88 5.71
N VAL A 476 -27.84 0.35 5.85
CA VAL A 476 -26.60 1.09 5.58
C VAL A 476 -25.98 0.53 4.31
N VAL A 477 -25.62 1.42 3.39
CA VAL A 477 -24.90 1.09 2.15
C VAL A 477 -23.51 1.71 2.26
N ALA A 478 -22.47 0.89 2.12
CA ALA A 478 -21.09 1.30 2.35
C ALA A 478 -20.16 0.59 1.35
N PRO A 479 -20.11 1.04 0.09
CA PRO A 479 -19.39 0.37 -0.99
C PRO A 479 -17.92 0.11 -0.65
N SER A 480 -17.28 -0.83 -1.35
CA SER A 480 -15.88 -1.16 -1.14
C SER A 480 -14.97 0.08 -1.17
N ARG A 481 -13.87 0.03 -0.40
CA ARG A 481 -12.89 1.13 -0.28
C ARG A 481 -12.42 1.71 -1.63
N HIS A 482 -12.31 0.84 -2.63
CA HIS A 482 -11.86 1.17 -3.98
C HIS A 482 -13.02 1.29 -5.00
N TRP A 483 -14.27 1.47 -4.54
CA TRP A 483 -15.47 1.51 -5.38
C TRP A 483 -15.27 2.42 -6.59
N ASN A 484 -15.54 1.87 -7.78
CA ASN A 484 -15.27 2.51 -9.06
C ASN A 484 -16.46 2.32 -10.01
N PRO A 485 -17.63 2.91 -9.70
CA PRO A 485 -18.81 2.85 -10.57
C PRO A 485 -18.60 3.68 -11.85
N LEU A 486 -19.45 3.45 -12.86
CA LEU A 486 -19.68 4.49 -13.88
C LEU A 486 -20.21 5.77 -13.22
N PRO A 487 -19.82 6.97 -13.67
CA PRO A 487 -20.19 8.22 -12.98
C PRO A 487 -21.71 8.41 -12.81
N SER A 488 -22.48 8.05 -13.84
CA SER A 488 -23.94 8.08 -13.83
C SER A 488 -24.57 7.03 -12.90
N LEU A 489 -23.90 5.90 -12.65
CA LEU A 489 -24.42 4.85 -11.78
C LEU A 489 -24.44 5.32 -10.31
N ALA A 490 -23.35 5.93 -9.83
CA ALA A 490 -23.31 6.48 -8.47
C ALA A 490 -24.40 7.56 -8.27
N GLU A 491 -24.51 8.48 -9.24
CA GLU A 491 -25.54 9.51 -9.23
C GLU A 491 -26.96 8.92 -9.25
N ASN A 492 -27.20 7.86 -10.03
CA ASN A 492 -28.49 7.15 -10.09
C ASN A 492 -28.83 6.44 -8.78
N LEU A 493 -27.89 5.69 -8.18
CA LEU A 493 -28.12 4.96 -6.92
C LEU A 493 -28.44 5.90 -5.75
N LEU A 494 -27.72 7.02 -5.65
CA LEU A 494 -28.02 8.09 -4.70
C LEU A 494 -29.39 8.71 -4.98
N ASN A 495 -29.73 9.02 -6.24
CA ASN A 495 -31.03 9.54 -6.63
C ASN A 495 -32.19 8.56 -6.31
N TYR A 496 -32.02 7.26 -6.53
CA TYR A 496 -33.04 6.26 -6.19
C TYR A 496 -33.30 6.20 -4.69
N SER A 497 -32.26 6.38 -3.87
CA SER A 497 -32.37 6.38 -2.39
C SER A 497 -33.26 7.50 -1.84
N THR A 498 -33.46 8.59 -2.60
CA THR A 498 -34.38 9.69 -2.25
C THR A 498 -35.68 9.71 -3.07
N LYS A 499 -35.72 9.08 -4.26
CA LYS A 499 -36.87 9.14 -5.19
C LYS A 499 -37.74 7.88 -5.24
N ALA A 500 -37.26 6.73 -4.75
CA ALA A 500 -38.03 5.49 -4.73
C ALA A 500 -39.18 5.57 -3.71
N ALA A 501 -40.39 5.15 -4.11
CA ALA A 501 -41.59 5.30 -3.29
C ALA A 501 -41.59 4.49 -1.98
N TRP A 502 -40.68 3.51 -1.88
CA TRP A 502 -40.44 2.67 -0.70
C TRP A 502 -39.22 3.08 0.13
N LEU A 503 -38.44 4.11 -0.22
CA LEU A 503 -37.24 4.50 0.54
C LEU A 503 -37.38 5.85 1.26
N GLN A 504 -36.64 5.99 2.36
CA GLN A 504 -36.38 7.25 3.03
C GLN A 504 -34.88 7.39 3.25
N SER A 505 -34.20 8.25 2.49
CA SER A 505 -32.80 8.56 2.77
C SER A 505 -32.65 9.34 4.08
N VAL A 506 -31.68 8.96 4.91
CA VAL A 506 -31.37 9.59 6.19
C VAL A 506 -29.86 9.71 6.40
N PRO A 507 -29.39 10.67 7.21
CA PRO A 507 -28.02 10.66 7.74
C PRO A 507 -27.70 9.39 8.55
N LEU A 508 -26.43 8.97 8.54
CA LEU A 508 -25.97 7.71 9.15
C LEU A 508 -26.14 7.68 10.67
N ASP A 509 -25.96 8.81 11.34
CA ASP A 509 -26.11 8.94 12.79
C ASP A 509 -27.54 8.62 13.25
N GLN A 510 -28.57 8.90 12.43
CA GLN A 510 -29.94 8.51 12.77
C GLN A 510 -30.15 6.99 12.79
N ILE A 511 -29.37 6.23 12.00
CA ILE A 511 -29.39 4.76 12.06
C ILE A 511 -28.56 4.28 13.26
N VAL A 512 -27.34 4.80 13.43
CA VAL A 512 -26.46 4.45 14.58
C VAL A 512 -27.12 4.79 15.93
N ASN A 513 -27.96 5.82 16.00
CA ASN A 513 -28.67 6.21 17.21
C ASN A 513 -30.01 5.51 17.44
N ALA A 514 -30.41 4.59 16.56
CA ALA A 514 -31.50 3.65 16.83
C ALA A 514 -31.15 2.66 17.97
N GLN A 515 -32.18 2.00 18.51
CA GLN A 515 -32.00 0.93 19.49
C GLN A 515 -31.31 -0.29 18.84
N PRO A 516 -30.19 -0.80 19.38
CA PRO A 516 -29.47 -1.92 18.75
C PRO A 516 -30.22 -3.25 18.84
N GLN A 517 -30.37 -3.95 17.71
CA GLN A 517 -30.82 -5.34 17.68
C GLN A 517 -29.69 -6.22 18.23
N GLN A 518 -29.99 -7.12 19.17
CA GLN A 518 -29.00 -8.09 19.64
C GLN A 518 -28.73 -9.14 18.56
N ARG A 519 -27.45 -9.29 18.16
CA ARG A 519 -26.95 -10.24 17.16
C ARG A 519 -25.63 -10.83 17.65
N SER A 520 -25.42 -12.12 17.47
CA SER A 520 -24.14 -12.76 17.79
C SER A 520 -23.07 -12.31 16.79
N PHE A 521 -21.92 -11.88 17.28
CA PHE A 521 -20.74 -11.62 16.46
C PHE A 521 -20.03 -12.94 16.13
N ASN A 522 -19.72 -13.19 14.86
CA ASN A 522 -19.15 -14.44 14.36
C ASN A 522 -17.65 -14.60 14.65
N GLY A 523 -16.95 -13.51 14.96
CA GLY A 523 -15.48 -13.50 14.97
C GLY A 523 -14.89 -13.45 13.56
N TYR A 524 -13.56 -13.36 13.50
CA TYR A 524 -12.84 -13.12 12.25
C TYR A 524 -12.65 -14.40 11.43
N LEU A 525 -13.22 -14.44 10.22
CA LEU A 525 -13.20 -15.62 9.36
C LEU A 525 -11.84 -15.82 8.68
N ASN A 526 -11.34 -17.06 8.65
CA ASN A 526 -10.02 -17.44 8.13
C ASN A 526 -9.72 -16.87 6.72
N GLY A 527 -10.70 -16.85 5.81
CA GLY A 527 -10.50 -16.36 4.44
C GLY A 527 -10.08 -14.88 4.34
N TYR A 528 -10.28 -14.07 5.39
CA TYR A 528 -9.75 -12.70 5.44
C TYR A 528 -8.30 -12.63 5.93
N GLN A 529 -7.83 -13.65 6.67
CA GLN A 529 -6.44 -13.79 7.10
C GLN A 529 -5.51 -14.07 5.92
N ASP A 530 -5.95 -14.87 4.94
CA ASP A 530 -5.17 -15.16 3.73
C ASP A 530 -5.03 -13.94 2.80
N LEU A 531 -5.80 -12.87 3.07
CA LEU A 531 -5.69 -11.59 2.38
C LEU A 531 -4.81 -10.57 3.12
N GLU A 532 -4.42 -10.81 4.37
CA GLU A 532 -3.64 -9.87 5.20
C GLU A 532 -2.22 -9.59 4.67
N LEU A 533 -1.62 -8.50 5.13
CA LEU A 533 -0.18 -8.28 5.02
C LEU A 533 0.63 -9.38 5.77
N GLY A 534 1.13 -10.36 5.02
CA GLY A 534 1.81 -11.53 5.57
C GLY A 534 3.09 -11.22 6.37
N LYS A 535 3.36 -12.05 7.39
CA LYS A 535 4.43 -11.88 8.39
C LYS A 535 5.81 -11.53 7.80
N PHE A 536 6.27 -12.23 6.77
CA PHE A 536 7.57 -11.97 6.14
C PHE A 536 7.68 -10.58 5.47
N TYR A 537 6.55 -9.99 5.07
CA TYR A 537 6.53 -8.62 4.59
C TYR A 537 6.60 -7.63 5.77
N LEU A 538 5.78 -7.84 6.81
CA LEU A 538 5.73 -6.97 7.99
C LEU A 538 7.00 -7.00 8.83
N ASP A 539 7.70 -8.14 8.95
CA ASP A 539 8.98 -8.21 9.66
C ASP A 539 10.09 -7.38 9.01
N GLU A 540 10.02 -7.15 7.69
CA GLU A 540 10.89 -6.19 7.00
C GLU A 540 10.43 -4.73 7.22
N VAL A 541 9.12 -4.48 7.28
CA VAL A 541 8.59 -3.16 7.67
C VAL A 541 9.00 -2.81 9.11
N LYS A 542 9.00 -3.77 10.05
CA LYS A 542 9.53 -3.58 11.42
C LYS A 542 10.99 -3.15 11.43
N LYS A 543 11.84 -3.71 10.56
CA LYS A 543 13.25 -3.32 10.42
C LYS A 543 13.37 -1.86 9.95
N ILE A 544 12.61 -1.49 8.92
CA ILE A 544 12.57 -0.11 8.40
C ILE A 544 12.04 0.85 9.46
N ALA A 545 10.96 0.50 10.17
CA ALA A 545 10.40 1.28 11.27
C ALA A 545 11.38 1.45 12.44
N LYS A 546 12.18 0.42 12.77
CA LYS A 546 13.26 0.53 13.77
C LYS A 546 14.35 1.51 13.29
N ASN A 547 14.85 1.34 12.07
CA ASN A 547 15.89 2.20 11.51
C ASN A 547 15.42 3.65 11.38
N ALA A 548 14.16 3.87 10.99
CA ALA A 548 13.53 5.19 10.92
C ALA A 548 13.45 5.88 12.29
N ARG A 549 13.21 5.12 13.37
CA ARG A 549 13.26 5.65 14.75
C ARG A 549 14.68 5.96 15.22
N THR A 550 15.67 5.13 14.85
CA THR A 550 17.10 5.45 15.08
C THR A 550 17.52 6.71 14.31
N PHE A 551 17.03 6.91 13.09
CA PHE A 551 17.25 8.13 12.32
C PHE A 551 16.58 9.36 12.95
N ALA A 552 15.28 9.27 13.26
CA ALA A 552 14.55 10.33 13.97
C ALA A 552 15.24 10.71 15.31
N GLY A 553 15.77 9.72 16.01
CA GLY A 553 16.45 9.86 17.29
C GLY A 553 17.84 10.49 17.25
N ILE A 554 18.47 10.71 16.09
CA ILE A 554 19.70 11.51 15.99
C ILE A 554 19.44 12.98 15.61
N LEU A 555 18.23 13.32 15.16
CA LEU A 555 17.87 14.70 14.80
C LEU A 555 17.71 15.60 16.04
N ASP A 556 17.92 16.90 15.86
CA ASP A 556 17.75 17.93 16.90
C ASP A 556 16.91 19.12 16.41
N PRO A 557 15.65 19.29 16.86
CA PRO A 557 14.91 18.39 17.74
C PRO A 557 14.59 17.04 17.07
N VAL A 558 14.31 16.02 17.89
CA VAL A 558 13.86 14.69 17.44
C VAL A 558 12.60 14.84 16.58
N ASN A 559 12.63 14.31 15.36
CA ASN A 559 11.53 14.42 14.42
C ASN A 559 11.35 13.12 13.62
N ASN A 560 10.13 12.57 13.63
CA ASN A 560 9.82 11.30 12.98
C ASN A 560 9.54 11.47 11.47
N VAL A 561 10.49 12.06 10.73
CA VAL A 561 10.34 12.43 9.30
C VAL A 561 10.04 11.26 8.35
N TYR A 562 10.19 10.03 8.81
CA TYR A 562 9.88 8.80 8.07
C TYR A 562 8.61 8.07 8.57
N GLU A 563 7.86 8.59 9.56
CA GLU A 563 6.69 7.90 10.11
C GLU A 563 5.56 7.75 9.09
N THR A 564 5.23 8.80 8.34
CA THR A 564 4.29 8.77 7.20
C THR A 564 4.71 7.76 6.13
N ALA A 565 5.99 7.75 5.75
CA ALA A 565 6.54 6.80 4.78
C ALA A 565 6.43 5.34 5.25
N VAL A 566 6.74 5.06 6.52
CA VAL A 566 6.55 3.72 7.12
C VAL A 566 5.07 3.33 7.12
N LEU A 567 4.17 4.22 7.56
CA LEU A 567 2.72 3.97 7.57
C LEU A 567 2.17 3.68 6.17
N ARG A 568 2.63 4.38 5.11
CA ARG A 568 2.26 4.04 3.72
C ARG A 568 2.65 2.62 3.34
N THR A 569 3.70 2.02 3.92
CA THR A 569 4.06 0.60 3.66
C THR A 569 3.16 -0.42 4.40
N GLU A 570 2.31 0.02 5.32
CA GLU A 570 1.42 -0.82 6.15
C GLU A 570 -0.06 -0.77 5.70
N SER A 571 -0.33 -0.06 4.60
CA SER A 571 -1.66 0.10 4.00
C SER A 571 -2.32 -1.23 3.61
N ALA A 572 -3.61 -1.36 3.91
CA ALA A 572 -4.46 -2.45 3.45
C ALA A 572 -4.63 -2.47 1.92
N SER A 573 -4.31 -1.37 1.21
CA SER A 573 -4.27 -1.38 -0.25
C SER A 573 -3.18 -2.32 -0.82
N TRP A 574 -2.18 -2.71 -0.03
CA TRP A 574 -1.16 -3.68 -0.43
C TRP A 574 -1.61 -5.15 -0.43
N ARG A 575 -2.78 -5.46 0.15
CA ARG A 575 -3.37 -6.81 0.10
C ARG A 575 -3.47 -7.27 -1.37
N GLN A 576 -2.98 -8.47 -1.66
CA GLN A 576 -2.80 -9.04 -3.01
C GLN A 576 -1.92 -8.22 -4.01
N GLN A 577 -1.32 -7.09 -3.62
CA GLN A 577 -0.44 -6.27 -4.47
C GLN A 577 1.06 -6.47 -4.19
N GLY A 578 1.49 -7.69 -3.84
CA GLY A 578 2.82 -7.98 -3.29
C GLY A 578 4.03 -7.44 -4.09
N ARG A 579 3.93 -7.31 -5.42
CA ARG A 579 4.97 -6.66 -6.25
C ARG A 579 5.09 -5.15 -5.95
N ARG A 580 3.97 -4.42 -5.95
CA ARG A 580 3.94 -2.97 -5.62
C ARG A 580 4.32 -2.72 -4.16
N ALA A 581 3.83 -3.56 -3.23
CA ALA A 581 4.18 -3.47 -1.82
C ALA A 581 5.70 -3.63 -1.59
N LYS A 582 6.34 -4.65 -2.21
CA LYS A 582 7.81 -4.82 -2.17
C LYS A 582 8.54 -3.61 -2.75
N GLN A 583 8.04 -3.02 -3.85
CA GLN A 583 8.65 -1.85 -4.50
C GLN A 583 8.56 -0.61 -3.59
N ALA A 584 7.39 -0.31 -3.02
CA ALA A 584 7.20 0.78 -2.07
C ALA A 584 8.12 0.64 -0.85
N ARG A 585 8.15 -0.55 -0.24
CA ARG A 585 9.00 -0.86 0.92
C ARG A 585 10.50 -0.70 0.62
N VAL A 586 10.96 -1.11 -0.57
CA VAL A 586 12.36 -0.95 -1.00
C VAL A 586 12.70 0.52 -1.29
N GLU A 587 11.75 1.32 -1.78
CA GLU A 587 11.94 2.75 -2.02
C GLU A 587 12.19 3.51 -0.70
N VAL A 588 11.32 3.30 0.30
CA VAL A 588 11.49 3.87 1.66
C VAL A 588 12.80 3.42 2.30
N ALA A 589 13.11 2.11 2.22
CA ALA A 589 14.35 1.57 2.79
C ALA A 589 15.60 2.23 2.18
N ARG A 590 15.63 2.44 0.85
CA ARG A 590 16.78 3.01 0.14
C ARG A 590 16.95 4.51 0.39
N GLU A 591 15.85 5.25 0.52
CA GLU A 591 15.88 6.68 0.86
C GLU A 591 16.43 6.86 2.29
N LEU A 592 15.85 6.16 3.26
CA LEU A 592 16.29 6.14 4.66
C LEU A 592 17.77 5.75 4.80
N ASP A 593 18.21 4.71 4.07
CA ASP A 593 19.60 4.25 4.03
C ASP A 593 20.55 5.28 3.38
N THR A 594 20.07 6.03 2.39
CA THR A 594 20.82 7.12 1.74
C THR A 594 20.93 8.35 2.64
N ASP A 595 19.86 8.72 3.35
CA ASP A 595 19.90 9.79 4.35
C ASP A 595 20.73 9.40 5.57
N THR A 596 20.67 8.13 6.00
CA THR A 596 21.48 7.62 7.11
C THR A 596 22.97 7.79 6.83
N ARG A 597 23.42 7.52 5.59
CA ARG A 597 24.82 7.75 5.18
C ARG A 597 25.26 9.22 5.15
N LYS A 598 24.35 10.20 5.16
CA LYS A 598 24.72 11.62 5.21
C LYS A 598 25.30 12.02 6.58
N ILE A 599 25.01 11.25 7.63
CA ILE A 599 25.67 11.40 8.94
C ILE A 599 26.72 10.29 9.08
N HIS A 600 28.00 10.63 8.91
CA HIS A 600 29.08 9.64 8.88
C HIS A 600 30.38 10.12 9.52
N VAL A 601 31.27 9.17 9.81
CA VAL A 601 32.67 9.43 10.18
C VAL A 601 33.49 9.56 8.91
N GLN A 602 34.04 10.75 8.63
CA GLN A 602 34.86 10.99 7.45
C GLN A 602 36.29 10.44 7.68
N LEU A 603 36.59 9.32 7.04
CA LEU A 603 37.89 8.64 7.08
C LEU A 603 38.68 8.83 5.79
N THR A 604 39.96 8.42 5.83
CA THR A 604 40.79 8.22 4.63
C THR A 604 40.43 6.89 3.97
N GLU A 605 40.58 6.77 2.64
CA GLU A 605 40.29 5.52 1.89
C GLU A 605 41.02 4.29 2.44
N ALA A 606 42.20 4.48 3.03
CA ALA A 606 42.99 3.41 3.63
C ALA A 606 42.48 2.97 5.03
N HIS A 607 41.46 3.63 5.59
CA HIS A 607 40.93 3.48 6.96
C HIS A 607 42.06 3.43 8.01
N ARG A 608 43.10 4.26 7.81
CA ARG A 608 44.37 4.22 8.55
C ARG A 608 44.80 5.58 9.05
N VAL A 609 45.29 5.61 10.28
CA VAL A 609 45.90 6.79 10.93
C VAL A 609 47.25 6.37 11.52
N SER A 610 48.28 7.21 11.36
CA SER A 610 49.61 6.94 11.93
C SER A 610 49.79 7.68 13.25
N LEU A 611 50.32 7.00 14.27
CA LEU A 611 50.65 7.59 15.56
C LEU A 611 52.17 7.71 15.73
N ALA A 612 52.65 8.94 15.87
CA ALA A 612 54.06 9.27 16.03
C ALA A 612 54.57 8.96 17.46
N GLY A 613 54.66 7.67 17.81
CA GLY A 613 55.23 7.20 19.07
C GLY A 613 54.27 6.38 19.93
N GLY A 614 54.48 6.40 21.25
CA GLY A 614 53.74 5.58 22.22
C GLY A 614 52.38 6.15 22.67
N SER A 615 52.09 7.42 22.35
CA SER A 615 50.88 8.12 22.76
C SER A 615 50.71 9.41 21.95
N GLY A 616 49.48 9.85 21.73
CA GLY A 616 49.18 11.13 21.07
C GLY A 616 47.68 11.39 20.99
N LYS A 617 47.30 12.39 20.18
CA LYS A 617 45.89 12.63 19.80
C LYS A 617 45.74 12.43 18.29
N ILE A 618 44.62 11.88 17.88
CA ILE A 618 44.23 11.78 16.46
C ILE A 618 42.91 12.51 16.22
N GLY A 619 42.81 13.22 15.11
CA GLY A 619 41.57 13.84 14.67
C GLY A 619 40.68 12.83 13.96
N ILE A 620 39.45 12.67 14.41
CA ILE A 620 38.41 11.89 13.75
C ILE A 620 37.27 12.85 13.40
N THR A 621 36.98 13.03 12.11
CA THR A 621 35.98 14.00 11.65
C THR A 621 34.62 13.33 11.52
N VAL A 622 33.59 13.94 12.10
CA VAL A 622 32.18 13.56 11.90
C VAL A 622 31.52 14.62 11.02
N ALA A 623 30.75 14.18 10.05
CA ALA A 623 30.05 15.02 9.09
C ALA A 623 28.52 14.85 9.23
N ASN A 624 27.79 15.95 9.04
CA ASN A 624 26.35 15.94 8.79
C ASN A 624 26.10 16.59 7.42
N ASP A 625 26.00 15.79 6.37
CA ASP A 625 25.75 16.23 4.98
C ASP A 625 24.24 16.25 4.64
N LEU A 626 23.35 16.33 5.66
CA LEU A 626 21.91 16.61 5.49
C LEU A 626 21.64 18.08 5.10
N PRO A 627 20.42 18.44 4.61
CA PRO A 627 20.02 19.83 4.39
C PRO A 627 20.24 20.71 5.62
N LYS A 628 20.59 21.98 5.43
CA LYS A 628 21.08 22.90 6.48
C LYS A 628 20.15 23.04 7.68
N GLU A 629 18.86 22.85 7.43
CA GLU A 629 17.75 22.92 8.37
C GLU A 629 17.73 21.73 9.35
N GLN A 630 18.32 20.60 8.96
CA GLN A 630 18.37 19.36 9.73
C GLN A 630 19.64 19.32 10.60
N LYS A 631 19.49 19.73 11.87
CA LYS A 631 20.54 19.55 12.89
C LYS A 631 20.48 18.14 13.46
N VAL A 632 21.60 17.68 13.99
CA VAL A 632 21.76 16.34 14.58
C VAL A 632 22.48 16.45 15.92
N LYS A 633 22.06 15.68 16.92
CA LYS A 633 22.72 15.58 18.23
C LYS A 633 23.37 14.20 18.38
N ILE A 634 24.69 14.20 18.30
CA ILE A 634 25.52 13.00 18.19
C ILE A 634 26.21 12.76 19.52
N ARG A 635 26.13 11.52 20.03
CA ARG A 635 27.08 11.00 21.02
C ARG A 635 28.16 10.19 20.30
N PHE A 636 29.42 10.45 20.62
CA PHE A 636 30.57 9.92 19.92
C PHE A 636 31.34 8.96 20.82
N VAL A 637 31.39 7.67 20.44
CA VAL A 637 32.01 6.59 21.21
C VAL A 637 33.17 6.00 20.43
N VAL A 638 34.29 5.76 21.11
CA VAL A 638 35.46 5.06 20.54
C VAL A 638 35.89 3.96 21.49
N THR A 639 36.12 2.77 20.96
CA THR A 639 36.45 1.57 21.74
C THR A 639 37.65 0.85 21.13
N SER A 640 38.60 0.40 21.95
CA SER A 640 39.73 -0.38 21.46
C SER A 640 39.29 -1.81 21.13
N GLN A 641 39.65 -2.30 19.94
CA GLN A 641 39.53 -3.71 19.54
C GLN A 641 40.89 -4.44 19.68
N SER A 642 41.87 -3.88 20.40
CA SER A 642 43.23 -4.43 20.45
C SER A 642 43.84 -4.26 21.85
N PRO A 643 44.25 -5.34 22.55
CA PRO A 643 44.73 -5.25 23.94
C PRO A 643 45.92 -4.30 24.16
N GLY A 644 46.74 -4.08 23.13
CA GLY A 644 47.86 -3.13 23.17
C GLY A 644 47.49 -1.66 22.91
N LEU A 645 46.23 -1.32 22.64
CA LEU A 645 45.74 0.04 22.41
C LEU A 645 44.78 0.46 23.53
N GLN A 646 45.06 1.62 24.13
CA GLN A 646 44.22 2.27 25.13
C GLN A 646 43.67 3.57 24.54
N VAL A 647 42.34 3.73 24.60
CA VAL A 647 41.65 5.00 24.31
C VAL A 647 41.56 5.77 25.63
N GLY A 648 42.00 7.03 25.64
CA GLY A 648 41.89 7.91 26.80
C GLY A 648 40.52 8.60 26.85
N GLU A 649 40.24 9.27 27.97
CA GLU A 649 38.98 9.99 28.12
C GLU A 649 38.83 11.16 27.13
N LEU A 650 37.65 11.27 26.52
CA LEU A 650 37.24 12.41 25.71
C LEU A 650 36.73 13.53 26.62
N ALA A 651 37.08 14.79 26.31
CA ALA A 651 36.44 15.95 26.92
C ALA A 651 34.93 15.96 26.62
N ASP A 652 34.10 16.48 27.52
CA ASP A 652 32.64 16.28 27.44
C ASP A 652 32.01 16.89 26.18
N GLN A 653 32.51 18.03 25.69
CA GLN A 653 32.11 18.63 24.41
C GLN A 653 32.52 17.82 23.17
N ASN A 654 33.31 16.76 23.34
CA ASN A 654 33.66 15.76 22.34
C ASN A 654 32.98 14.40 22.60
N LYS A 655 32.39 14.18 23.78
CA LYS A 655 31.53 13.02 24.07
C LYS A 655 30.15 13.19 23.41
N GLU A 656 29.59 14.41 23.46
CA GLU A 656 28.28 14.72 22.88
C GLU A 656 28.23 16.14 22.31
N PHE A 657 27.76 16.31 21.07
CA PHE A 657 27.74 17.60 20.36
C PHE A 657 26.62 17.67 19.30
N VAL A 658 26.35 18.89 18.81
CA VAL A 658 25.33 19.17 17.79
C VAL A 658 25.98 19.67 16.50
N LEU A 659 25.59 19.12 15.35
CA LEU A 659 25.99 19.60 14.01
C LEU A 659 24.76 20.07 13.23
N ALA A 660 24.79 21.26 12.63
CA ALA A 660 23.81 21.65 11.62
C ALA A 660 24.09 20.95 10.27
N GLY A 661 23.13 20.96 9.34
CA GLY A 661 23.32 20.39 8.02
C GLY A 661 24.42 21.11 7.23
N GLY A 662 25.29 20.33 6.58
CA GLY A 662 26.52 20.79 5.94
C GLY A 662 27.70 21.08 6.89
N GLN A 663 27.60 20.79 8.20
CA GLN A 663 28.70 20.99 9.15
C GLN A 663 29.51 19.73 9.43
N LYS A 664 30.78 19.92 9.78
CA LYS A 664 31.73 18.86 10.14
C LYS A 664 32.53 19.26 11.39
N GLN A 665 32.80 18.31 12.28
CA GLN A 665 33.56 18.51 13.52
C GLN A 665 34.64 17.44 13.69
N THR A 666 35.88 17.85 13.95
CA THR A 666 36.99 16.93 14.22
C THR A 666 37.17 16.70 15.72
N VAL A 667 36.74 15.54 16.19
CA VAL A 667 36.94 15.06 17.57
C VAL A 667 38.40 14.64 17.74
N GLN A 668 39.07 15.17 18.78
CA GLN A 668 40.46 14.83 19.10
C GLN A 668 40.51 13.68 20.10
N VAL A 669 40.78 12.47 19.61
CA VAL A 669 40.79 11.23 20.41
C VAL A 669 42.20 10.98 20.97
N PRO A 670 42.40 10.97 22.30
CA PRO A 670 43.68 10.62 22.90
C PRO A 670 43.90 9.11 22.88
N LEU A 671 45.05 8.66 22.39
CA LEU A 671 45.42 7.25 22.30
C LEU A 671 46.79 6.98 22.95
N LYS A 672 46.96 5.74 23.45
CA LYS A 672 48.21 5.22 24.00
C LYS A 672 48.41 3.77 23.55
N VAL A 673 49.61 3.45 23.05
CA VAL A 673 49.94 2.14 22.44
C VAL A 673 51.13 1.47 23.13
N ASN A 674 50.90 0.25 23.57
CA ASN A 674 51.86 -0.57 24.32
C ASN A 674 52.79 -1.39 23.41
N GLY A 675 52.92 -1.05 22.12
CA GLY A 675 53.80 -1.75 21.19
C GLY A 675 53.92 -1.06 19.82
N ASN A 676 54.43 -1.83 18.86
CA ASN A 676 54.61 -1.47 17.46
C ASN A 676 53.56 -2.18 16.60
N GLY A 677 53.30 -1.67 15.39
CA GLY A 677 52.44 -2.32 14.41
C GLY A 677 51.05 -1.71 14.33
N ASN A 678 50.06 -2.53 13.93
CA ASN A 678 48.71 -2.08 13.60
C ASN A 678 47.73 -2.47 14.72
N PHE A 679 47.05 -1.49 15.29
CA PHE A 679 46.01 -1.67 16.29
C PHE A 679 44.66 -1.25 15.70
N LYS A 680 43.56 -1.91 16.10
CA LYS A 680 42.20 -1.55 15.66
C LYS A 680 41.44 -0.84 16.77
N MET A 681 40.69 0.20 16.40
CA MET A 681 39.63 0.80 17.22
C MET A 681 38.33 0.85 16.43
N HIS A 682 37.21 0.68 17.13
CA HIS A 682 35.87 0.94 16.61
C HIS A 682 35.46 2.37 16.95
N VAL A 683 34.89 3.07 15.99
CA VAL A 683 34.29 4.40 16.14
C VAL A 683 32.80 4.24 15.89
N GLN A 684 31.99 4.64 16.86
CA GLN A 684 30.55 4.46 16.82
C GLN A 684 29.84 5.80 17.09
N LEU A 685 28.95 6.19 16.18
CA LEU A 685 28.00 7.26 16.43
C LEU A 685 26.81 6.68 17.19
N ARG A 686 26.24 7.44 18.12
CA ARG A 686 25.04 7.10 18.88
C ARG A 686 24.06 8.25 18.91
N THR A 687 22.77 7.91 18.97
CA THR A 687 21.72 8.89 19.30
C THR A 687 21.97 9.42 20.72
N ALA A 688 22.03 10.73 20.92
CA ALA A 688 22.21 11.28 22.27
C ALA A 688 21.02 10.97 23.21
N GLN A 689 19.84 10.79 22.63
CA GLN A 689 18.55 10.65 23.31
C GLN A 689 18.24 9.22 23.76
N THR A 690 18.71 8.19 23.03
CA THR A 690 18.43 6.77 23.36
C THR A 690 19.67 5.89 23.54
N ASP A 691 20.87 6.45 23.36
CA ASP A 691 22.16 5.72 23.32
C ASP A 691 22.22 4.56 22.30
N ALA A 692 21.28 4.51 21.36
CA ALA A 692 21.26 3.51 20.30
C ALA A 692 22.39 3.76 19.30
N ASP A 693 23.06 2.68 18.87
CA ASP A 693 24.06 2.69 17.82
C ASP A 693 23.47 3.19 16.50
N TYR A 694 24.10 4.21 15.91
CA TYR A 694 23.72 4.84 14.66
C TYR A 694 24.67 4.41 13.53
N GLY A 695 24.12 3.78 12.49
CA GLY A 695 24.90 3.11 11.44
C GLY A 695 25.70 1.91 11.97
N SER A 696 26.55 1.32 11.13
CA SER A 696 27.40 0.18 11.48
C SER A 696 28.59 0.53 12.38
N GLY A 697 28.87 1.83 12.55
CA GLY A 697 30.18 2.31 13.00
C GLY A 697 31.29 2.00 12.00
N GLU A 698 32.51 2.36 12.37
CA GLU A 698 33.70 2.30 11.53
C GLU A 698 34.91 1.72 12.28
N THR A 699 35.65 0.80 11.65
CA THR A 699 36.89 0.27 12.22
C THR A 699 38.11 0.96 11.61
N VAL A 700 38.87 1.66 12.45
CA VAL A 700 40.07 2.43 12.05
C VAL A 700 41.33 1.71 12.50
N THR A 701 42.31 1.60 11.62
CA THR A 701 43.62 1.00 11.90
C THR A 701 44.64 2.07 12.31
N VAL A 702 45.05 2.05 13.56
CA VAL A 702 46.09 2.92 14.14
C VAL A 702 47.46 2.26 13.97
N ARG A 703 48.34 2.83 13.14
CA ARG A 703 49.71 2.35 12.94
C ARG A 703 50.69 3.04 13.89
N SER A 704 51.34 2.27 14.76
CA SER A 704 52.38 2.72 15.68
C SER A 704 53.78 2.43 15.14
N THR A 705 54.59 3.48 15.02
CA THR A 705 56.04 3.40 14.72
C THR A 705 56.90 3.69 15.96
N ARG A 706 56.41 3.33 17.15
CA ARG A 706 57.17 3.35 18.41
C ARG A 706 58.51 2.61 18.23
N TYR A 707 59.59 3.09 18.84
CA TYR A 707 60.80 2.28 19.01
C TYR A 707 60.73 1.51 20.34
N GLY A 708 61.00 0.21 20.30
CA GLY A 708 61.03 -0.61 21.51
C GLY A 708 62.14 -0.15 22.45
N LYS A 709 61.87 -0.05 23.76
CA LYS A 709 62.90 0.29 24.77
C LYS A 709 64.12 -0.63 24.67
N VAL A 710 63.93 -1.89 24.27
CA VAL A 710 65.00 -2.87 24.02
C VAL A 710 65.95 -2.40 22.91
N ALA A 711 65.46 -1.85 21.79
CA ALA A 711 66.33 -1.33 20.72
C ALA A 711 67.13 -0.10 21.18
N LEU A 712 66.51 0.77 21.99
CA LEU A 712 67.20 1.92 22.58
C LEU A 712 68.28 1.48 23.59
N LEU A 713 67.99 0.44 24.40
CA LEU A 713 68.94 -0.16 25.34
C LEU A 713 70.08 -0.92 24.63
N ILE A 714 69.81 -1.61 23.53
CA ILE A 714 70.84 -2.25 22.70
C ILE A 714 71.74 -1.18 22.06
N THR A 715 71.16 -0.12 21.50
CA THR A 715 71.94 0.95 20.85
C THR A 715 72.74 1.76 21.87
N GLY A 716 72.13 2.10 23.01
CA GLY A 716 72.81 2.79 24.13
C GLY A 716 73.87 1.92 24.79
N GLY A 717 73.63 0.61 24.94
CA GLY A 717 74.59 -0.37 25.44
C GLY A 717 75.77 -0.56 24.47
N ALA A 718 75.51 -0.67 23.18
CA ALA A 718 76.55 -0.72 22.14
C ALA A 718 77.39 0.56 22.13
N LEU A 719 76.76 1.74 22.23
CA LEU A 719 77.47 3.02 22.40
C LEU A 719 78.31 3.04 23.68
N ALA A 720 77.79 2.57 24.81
CA ALA A 720 78.54 2.49 26.06
C ALA A 720 79.76 1.55 25.95
N VAL A 721 79.60 0.38 25.30
CA VAL A 721 80.70 -0.55 25.01
C VAL A 721 81.75 0.08 24.08
N ILE A 722 81.32 0.84 23.06
CA ILE A 722 82.22 1.59 22.18
C ILE A 722 82.98 2.67 22.96
N PHE A 723 82.31 3.47 23.79
CA PHE A 723 82.95 4.49 24.63
C PHE A 723 83.96 3.89 25.62
N VAL A 724 83.63 2.77 26.27
CA VAL A 724 84.55 2.04 27.15
C VAL A 724 85.74 1.49 26.34
N GLY A 725 85.50 0.91 25.17
CA GLY A 725 86.54 0.39 24.28
C GLY A 725 87.52 1.48 23.81
N VAL A 726 87.01 2.65 23.42
CA VAL A 726 87.82 3.82 23.03
C VAL A 726 88.59 4.37 24.24
N GLY A 727 87.96 4.51 25.40
CA GLY A 727 88.62 4.97 26.63
C GLY A 727 89.77 4.06 27.08
N VAL A 728 89.56 2.74 27.05
CA VAL A 728 90.60 1.74 27.35
C VAL A 728 91.72 1.77 26.30
N ARG A 729 91.41 1.96 25.01
CA ARG A 729 92.40 2.09 23.94
C ARG A 729 93.26 3.35 24.11
N ALA A 730 92.67 4.48 24.47
CA ALA A 730 93.37 5.72 24.77
C ALA A 730 94.29 5.59 26.00
N MET A 731 93.81 4.96 27.09
CA MET A 731 94.64 4.72 28.28
C MET A 731 95.78 3.72 28.04
N ARG A 732 95.59 2.69 27.19
CA ARG A 732 96.68 1.78 26.80
C ARG A 732 97.73 2.46 25.92
N ALA A 733 97.32 3.36 25.02
CA ALA A 733 98.26 4.13 24.19
C ALA A 733 99.19 5.04 25.03
N ARG A 734 98.70 5.61 26.14
CA ARG A 734 99.45 6.54 27.00
C ARG A 734 100.44 5.90 27.99
N ARG A 735 100.63 4.58 27.96
CA ARG A 735 101.49 3.83 28.93
C ARG A 735 102.67 3.08 28.32
N ARG A 736 103.09 3.36 27.08
CA ARG A 736 104.34 2.82 26.51
C ARG A 736 105.14 3.88 25.74
N ARG A 737 106.45 3.91 26.01
CA ARG A 737 107.53 4.71 25.40
C ARG A 737 107.59 6.19 25.81
N LYS A 738 108.56 6.50 26.69
CA LYS A 738 109.32 7.75 26.68
C LYS A 738 110.80 7.39 26.87
N ALA A 739 111.57 7.59 25.80
CA ALA A 739 113.03 7.54 25.62
C ALA A 739 113.20 8.02 24.16
N GLU A 740 113.65 9.26 23.94
CA GLU A 740 115.07 9.64 23.75
C GLU A 740 115.56 9.11 22.37
N ASP A 741 115.56 9.95 21.34
CA ASP A 741 116.58 10.98 20.98
C ASP A 741 117.78 10.30 20.29
N THR A 742 117.98 10.42 18.97
CA THR A 742 118.50 11.60 18.23
C THR A 742 118.13 11.45 16.71
N GLY A 743 118.11 12.47 15.83
CA GLY A 743 119.24 13.24 15.26
C GLY A 743 119.96 12.46 14.13
N ASP A 744 120.29 12.98 12.94
CA ASP A 744 120.06 14.29 12.28
C ASP A 744 120.35 14.20 10.74
N GLY A 745 119.98 15.22 9.93
CA GLY A 745 120.37 15.42 8.52
C GLY A 745 119.45 14.84 7.43
N SER A 746 119.47 15.32 6.16
CA SER A 746 120.15 16.48 5.55
C SER A 746 119.59 16.82 4.14
N THR A 747 119.63 18.10 3.71
CA THR A 747 119.45 18.66 2.32
C THR A 747 118.21 18.24 1.49
N GLY A 748 117.36 19.16 0.99
CA GLY A 748 117.55 19.98 -0.23
C GLY A 748 116.59 19.47 -1.35
N VAL A 749 116.01 20.24 -2.30
CA VAL A 749 116.21 21.62 -2.84
C VAL A 749 114.82 22.20 -3.26
N GLY A 750 114.67 23.53 -3.39
CA GLY A 750 113.45 24.23 -3.91
C GLY A 750 113.46 24.44 -5.45
N PRO A 751 112.92 25.55 -6.02
CA PRO A 751 112.31 26.75 -5.38
C PRO A 751 111.07 27.40 -6.11
N ALA A 752 110.53 28.49 -5.51
CA ALA A 752 109.67 29.56 -6.09
C ALA A 752 108.26 29.19 -6.64
N GLY A 753 107.23 30.07 -6.70
CA GLY A 753 107.06 31.50 -6.32
C GLY A 753 105.87 32.12 -7.13
N THR A 754 105.22 33.26 -6.83
CA THR A 754 105.25 34.26 -5.72
C THR A 754 103.93 35.09 -5.73
N GLU A 755 103.65 35.87 -4.67
CA GLU A 755 102.55 36.86 -4.47
C GLU A 755 102.70 38.16 -5.35
N PRO A 756 101.86 39.27 -5.29
CA PRO A 756 100.88 39.66 -4.24
C PRO A 756 99.61 40.51 -4.57
N SER A 757 98.74 40.65 -3.54
CA SER A 757 97.92 41.81 -3.08
C SER A 757 96.98 42.65 -3.99
N GLY A 758 95.78 43.01 -3.47
CA GLY A 758 95.10 44.28 -3.84
C GLY A 758 93.57 44.44 -3.64
N ALA A 759 93.15 45.01 -2.50
CA ALA A 759 91.93 45.80 -2.13
C ALA A 759 90.60 45.87 -2.96
N THR A 760 89.50 46.08 -2.21
CA THR A 760 88.09 46.47 -2.56
C THR A 760 87.92 48.01 -2.77
N PRO A 761 86.72 48.66 -2.98
CA PRO A 761 85.30 48.22 -2.92
C PRO A 761 84.42 48.59 -4.17
N PRO A 762 83.23 49.26 -4.13
CA PRO A 762 81.93 48.59 -4.38
C PRO A 762 81.00 49.22 -5.45
N GLY A 763 79.87 48.57 -5.76
CA GLY A 763 78.77 49.16 -6.56
C GLY A 763 77.51 48.28 -6.62
N ALA A 764 76.34 48.88 -6.88
CA ALA A 764 75.04 48.19 -6.97
C ALA A 764 74.14 48.80 -8.07
N GLY A 765 73.15 48.05 -8.57
CA GLY A 765 72.16 48.56 -9.54
C GLY A 765 71.01 47.60 -9.87
N HIS A 766 69.81 48.18 -10.05
CA HIS A 766 68.61 47.62 -10.71
C HIS A 766 68.01 48.76 -11.58
N PRO A 767 67.46 48.47 -12.77
CA PRO A 767 66.00 48.39 -13.00
C PRO A 767 65.62 47.09 -13.79
N GLY A 768 64.39 46.73 -14.17
CA GLY A 768 63.10 47.43 -14.41
C GLY A 768 62.89 47.74 -15.91
N GLY A 769 61.79 47.42 -16.61
CA GLY A 769 60.59 46.60 -16.31
C GLY A 769 59.50 46.65 -17.42
N SER A 770 58.44 45.82 -17.30
CA SER A 770 57.07 45.89 -17.91
C SER A 770 56.77 45.75 -19.44
N GLY A 771 55.87 44.80 -19.78
CA GLY A 771 54.88 44.79 -20.91
C GLY A 771 55.30 44.13 -22.25
N LEU A 772 54.45 43.52 -23.12
CA LEU A 772 53.02 43.10 -23.23
C LEU A 772 52.88 42.13 -24.47
N PRO A 773 51.76 41.44 -24.84
CA PRO A 773 50.52 40.98 -24.17
C PRO A 773 50.25 39.43 -24.33
N GLY A 774 48.98 38.94 -24.28
CA GLY A 774 48.53 37.51 -24.25
C GLY A 774 48.27 36.79 -25.60
N GLU A 775 47.50 35.67 -25.72
CA GLU A 775 46.38 35.17 -24.88
C GLU A 775 45.88 33.69 -25.20
N ARG A 776 45.43 32.92 -24.16
CA ARG A 776 44.60 31.64 -24.09
C ARG A 776 44.98 30.36 -24.92
N ILE A 777 44.97 29.06 -24.50
CA ILE A 777 44.33 28.17 -23.44
C ILE A 777 42.85 27.76 -23.77
N PRO A 778 42.31 26.51 -23.52
CA PRO A 778 42.81 25.28 -22.84
C PRO A 778 42.66 23.90 -23.62
N GLY A 779 43.01 22.75 -22.99
CA GLY A 779 42.49 21.41 -23.35
C GLY A 779 43.22 20.18 -22.74
N ASP A 780 42.50 19.25 -22.08
CA ASP A 780 43.01 18.03 -21.41
C ASP A 780 43.29 16.82 -22.35
N GLY A 781 43.80 15.70 -21.78
CA GLY A 781 44.02 14.43 -22.51
C GLY A 781 43.96 13.16 -21.62
N THR A 782 44.02 11.96 -22.24
CA THR A 782 43.98 10.62 -21.59
C THR A 782 44.75 9.57 -22.43
N PRO A 783 45.47 8.59 -21.83
CA PRO A 783 46.22 7.55 -22.56
C PRO A 783 45.47 6.19 -22.72
N PRO A 784 45.92 5.30 -23.62
CA PRO A 784 45.33 3.96 -23.86
C PRO A 784 46.17 2.77 -23.31
N GLY A 785 45.59 1.56 -23.30
CA GLY A 785 46.37 0.30 -23.22
C GLY A 785 45.62 -0.93 -22.69
N THR A 786 45.44 -1.95 -23.53
CA THR A 786 44.91 -3.30 -23.17
C THR A 786 45.73 -4.38 -23.89
N TRP A 787 45.87 -5.57 -23.29
CA TRP A 787 46.10 -6.88 -23.97
C TRP A 787 45.86 -8.05 -22.99
N GLN A 788 45.78 -9.29 -23.52
CA GLN A 788 45.43 -10.56 -22.84
C GLN A 788 46.70 -11.47 -22.75
N ALA A 789 46.75 -12.76 -22.38
CA ALA A 789 45.76 -13.82 -22.10
C ALA A 789 46.39 -15.00 -21.29
N SER A 790 45.58 -15.99 -20.86
CA SER A 790 45.95 -17.39 -20.47
C SER A 790 46.90 -17.62 -19.26
N GLY A 791 46.91 -18.76 -18.57
CA GLY A 791 46.07 -19.98 -18.60
C GLY A 791 46.69 -21.14 -17.77
N SER A 792 45.89 -22.15 -17.36
CA SER A 792 46.27 -23.34 -16.52
C SER A 792 46.83 -23.04 -15.11
N GLY A 793 46.82 -23.95 -14.12
CA GLY A 793 46.23 -25.30 -14.01
C GLY A 793 46.56 -25.96 -12.65
N ASP A 794 45.81 -27.01 -12.27
CA ASP A 794 46.04 -28.03 -11.21
C ASP A 794 46.45 -27.68 -9.77
N GLY A 795 45.96 -28.51 -8.82
CA GLY A 795 46.89 -29.23 -7.93
C GLY A 795 46.74 -29.10 -6.40
N SER A 796 46.09 -30.10 -5.79
CA SER A 796 46.44 -30.71 -4.48
C SER A 796 46.24 -29.93 -3.16
N SER A 797 45.59 -30.60 -2.20
CA SER A 797 45.66 -30.32 -0.76
C SER A 797 45.61 -31.65 0.03
N PRO A 798 46.51 -31.89 1.01
CA PRO A 798 46.49 -33.10 1.84
C PRO A 798 45.58 -32.97 3.07
N SER A 799 45.33 -34.10 3.75
CA SER A 799 44.32 -34.28 4.81
C SER A 799 44.94 -34.69 6.18
N TYR A 800 44.06 -35.09 7.12
CA TYR A 800 44.29 -35.68 8.46
C TYR A 800 44.64 -34.70 9.61
N GLY A 801 44.07 -34.85 10.82
CA GLY A 801 43.03 -35.79 11.30
C GLY A 801 42.72 -35.66 12.81
N GLU A 802 41.61 -36.26 13.28
CA GLU A 802 41.25 -36.39 14.72
C GLU A 802 41.89 -37.65 15.38
N PRO A 803 41.86 -37.78 16.72
CA PRO A 803 40.85 -38.70 17.33
C PRO A 803 40.34 -38.39 18.77
N SER A 804 39.15 -38.95 19.08
CA SER A 804 38.59 -39.60 20.30
C SER A 804 39.28 -39.56 21.70
N ALA A 805 38.62 -39.79 22.86
CA ALA A 805 37.20 -39.81 23.30
C ALA A 805 37.05 -40.12 24.84
N ALA A 806 35.80 -40.15 25.34
CA ALA A 806 35.25 -40.92 26.50
C ALA A 806 35.25 -40.33 27.95
N GLY A 807 34.13 -40.57 28.67
CA GLY A 807 33.90 -40.31 30.11
C GLY A 807 32.42 -40.37 30.54
N GLN A 808 32.06 -41.10 31.61
CA GLN A 808 30.66 -41.38 32.06
C GLN A 808 30.62 -41.90 33.53
N PRO A 809 29.46 -42.07 34.21
CA PRO A 809 28.10 -41.54 33.99
C PRO A 809 27.69 -40.57 35.15
N PRO A 810 26.80 -40.79 36.17
CA PRO A 810 25.78 -41.82 36.51
C PRO A 810 24.32 -41.28 36.73
N ALA A 811 23.48 -42.14 37.35
CA ALA A 811 22.13 -42.03 37.96
C ALA A 811 21.52 -40.65 38.36
N SER A 812 20.18 -40.43 38.40
CA SER A 812 19.07 -41.36 38.76
C SER A 812 17.72 -41.07 38.05
N ALA A 813 16.77 -42.03 38.13
CA ALA A 813 15.33 -41.95 37.76
C ALA A 813 14.45 -42.26 39.02
N PRO A 814 13.08 -42.45 39.02
CA PRO A 814 12.07 -42.70 37.95
C PRO A 814 10.86 -41.71 37.94
N GLY A 815 9.82 -41.82 37.09
CA GLY A 815 9.55 -42.67 35.91
C GLY A 815 8.05 -42.72 35.51
N THR A 816 7.68 -43.61 34.56
CA THR A 816 6.32 -44.02 34.10
C THR A 816 5.39 -42.95 33.45
N SER A 817 4.61 -43.22 32.38
CA SER A 817 4.49 -44.39 31.49
C SER A 817 3.78 -44.05 30.16
N SER A 818 4.11 -44.78 29.08
CA SER A 818 3.40 -44.83 27.77
C SER A 818 2.42 -46.05 27.76
N PRO A 819 1.87 -46.62 26.64
CA PRO A 819 1.88 -46.28 25.19
C PRO A 819 0.43 -46.04 24.63
N TYR A 820 0.03 -46.07 23.34
CA TYR A 820 0.41 -46.88 22.17
C TYR A 820 -0.05 -46.28 20.82
N GLY A 821 0.63 -46.60 19.72
CA GLY A 821 0.22 -46.32 18.32
C GLY A 821 1.31 -46.74 17.32
N PRO A 822 1.08 -47.68 16.37
CA PRO A 822 2.16 -48.33 15.62
C PRO A 822 2.52 -47.72 14.24
N SER A 823 3.83 -47.66 13.97
CA SER A 823 4.61 -48.22 12.84
C SER A 823 3.98 -48.35 11.43
N PHE A 824 4.60 -47.84 10.35
CA PHE A 824 5.75 -48.39 9.55
C PHE A 824 5.39 -49.70 8.79
N GLU A 825 5.97 -50.15 7.67
CA GLU A 825 7.19 -49.90 6.84
C GLU A 825 6.78 -49.84 5.32
N ASP A 826 7.58 -49.56 4.27
CA ASP A 826 8.78 -48.72 3.97
C ASP A 826 9.03 -48.76 2.41
N GLY A 827 10.14 -48.22 1.83
CA GLY A 827 10.51 -48.39 0.40
C GLY A 827 11.38 -47.26 -0.25
N GLU A 828 12.60 -47.58 -0.71
CA GLU A 828 13.66 -46.60 -1.10
C GLU A 828 14.12 -46.67 -2.62
N PRO A 829 15.28 -46.16 -3.14
CA PRO A 829 15.28 -45.32 -4.37
C PRO A 829 16.25 -45.70 -5.52
N SER A 830 16.18 -44.99 -6.67
CA SER A 830 17.22 -44.88 -7.75
C SER A 830 16.70 -44.05 -8.95
N SER A 831 17.49 -43.49 -9.90
CA SER A 831 18.91 -43.10 -9.96
C SER A 831 19.20 -42.15 -11.17
N PHE A 832 20.44 -41.65 -11.23
CA PHE A 832 21.11 -40.70 -12.15
C PHE A 832 20.90 -40.79 -13.69
N GLY A 833 21.29 -39.70 -14.39
CA GLY A 833 21.47 -39.60 -15.86
C GLY A 833 21.25 -38.17 -16.40
N GLU A 834 22.12 -37.18 -16.17
CA GLU A 834 23.42 -36.88 -16.83
C GLU A 834 23.36 -36.25 -18.25
N SER A 835 24.39 -35.50 -18.64
CA SER A 835 24.33 -34.41 -19.64
C SER A 835 24.93 -34.72 -21.02
N SER A 836 24.59 -33.91 -22.05
CA SER A 836 25.55 -33.55 -23.11
C SER A 836 25.23 -32.20 -23.77
N TRP A 837 26.24 -31.59 -24.44
CA TRP A 837 26.20 -30.30 -25.14
C TRP A 837 26.30 -30.49 -26.67
N GLY A 838 25.87 -29.50 -27.47
CA GLY A 838 26.02 -29.54 -28.92
C GLY A 838 25.71 -28.23 -29.67
N GLU A 839 26.71 -27.35 -29.78
CA GLU A 839 26.87 -26.43 -30.92
C GLU A 839 27.60 -27.16 -32.09
N PRO A 840 27.83 -26.58 -33.30
CA PRO A 840 27.43 -25.28 -33.85
C PRO A 840 26.77 -25.34 -35.26
N SER A 841 26.37 -24.19 -35.81
CA SER A 841 26.72 -23.79 -37.20
C SER A 841 26.35 -22.32 -37.49
N ARG A 842 27.04 -21.69 -38.46
CA ARG A 842 26.84 -20.29 -38.88
C ARG A 842 26.12 -20.21 -40.22
N GLY A 843 25.35 -19.14 -40.45
CA GLY A 843 24.80 -18.79 -41.76
C GLY A 843 24.22 -17.38 -41.80
N GLU A 844 24.97 -16.43 -42.37
CA GLU A 844 24.49 -15.11 -42.82
C GLU A 844 24.26 -15.15 -44.36
N PRO A 845 23.83 -14.06 -45.03
CA PRO A 845 22.48 -13.50 -44.95
C PRO A 845 21.86 -13.34 -46.36
N SER A 846 20.62 -12.81 -46.46
CA SER A 846 20.10 -12.26 -47.72
C SER A 846 19.20 -11.04 -47.48
N HIS A 847 19.34 -10.01 -48.31
CA HIS A 847 18.66 -8.72 -48.18
C HIS A 847 17.21 -8.75 -48.73
N GLY A 848 16.36 -7.83 -48.23
CA GLY A 848 14.95 -7.74 -48.62
C GLY A 848 14.23 -6.46 -48.17
N GLU A 849 14.79 -5.29 -48.51
CA GLU A 849 13.99 -4.05 -48.64
C GLU A 849 13.04 -4.17 -49.87
N PRO A 850 11.95 -3.36 -50.04
CA PRO A 850 11.88 -1.95 -49.64
C PRO A 850 10.49 -1.37 -49.23
N SER A 851 10.48 -0.03 -49.17
CA SER A 851 9.37 0.88 -49.50
C SER A 851 8.51 1.45 -48.37
N TRP A 852 8.64 2.77 -48.21
CA TRP A 852 7.72 3.61 -47.46
C TRP A 852 6.45 3.92 -48.27
N GLY A 853 5.38 4.32 -47.58
CA GLY A 853 4.19 4.94 -48.15
C GLY A 853 3.59 5.91 -47.14
N ASP A 854 3.44 7.19 -47.51
CA ASP A 854 2.97 8.28 -46.65
C ASP A 854 1.64 8.83 -47.18
N SER A 855 0.68 9.13 -46.28
CA SER A 855 -0.59 9.75 -46.63
C SER A 855 -1.33 10.37 -45.42
N SER A 856 -0.99 11.62 -45.12
CA SER A 856 -1.91 12.77 -44.94
C SER A 856 -3.23 12.61 -44.15
N ALA A 857 -3.42 13.51 -43.17
CA ALA A 857 -4.72 13.77 -42.52
C ALA A 857 -5.59 14.78 -43.31
N PRO A 858 -6.94 14.78 -43.14
CA PRO A 858 -7.83 15.74 -43.77
C PRO A 858 -7.95 17.06 -42.98
N GLY A 859 -8.06 18.18 -43.69
CA GLY A 859 -8.24 19.53 -43.15
C GLY A 859 -9.71 19.99 -43.05
N TYR A 860 -9.90 21.25 -42.64
CA TYR A 860 -11.18 21.89 -42.35
C TYR A 860 -11.42 23.07 -43.31
N SER A 861 -12.66 23.33 -43.75
CA SER A 861 -13.06 24.58 -44.44
C SER A 861 -14.58 24.83 -44.34
N PRO A 862 -15.05 26.10 -44.34
CA PRO A 862 -16.46 26.47 -44.15
C PRO A 862 -17.12 27.16 -45.38
N GLU A 863 -18.44 27.38 -45.33
CA GLU A 863 -19.17 28.38 -46.13
C GLU A 863 -20.31 29.04 -45.33
N ASP A 864 -20.70 30.26 -45.73
CA ASP A 864 -21.73 31.15 -45.15
C ASP A 864 -23.17 30.86 -45.68
N GLY A 865 -24.28 31.47 -45.23
CA GLY A 865 -24.56 32.44 -44.16
C GLY A 865 -25.74 33.37 -44.52
N ALA A 866 -26.52 33.86 -43.52
CA ALA A 866 -27.53 34.94 -43.68
C ALA A 866 -28.08 35.45 -42.32
N GLY A 867 -28.50 36.72 -42.25
CA GLY A 867 -29.28 37.36 -41.17
C GLY A 867 -30.30 38.35 -41.77
N PRO A 868 -30.56 39.55 -41.19
CA PRO A 868 -30.47 39.99 -39.78
C PRO A 868 -31.70 40.85 -39.33
N SER A 869 -31.84 41.16 -38.02
CA SER A 869 -32.61 42.36 -37.58
C SER A 869 -32.33 42.84 -36.14
N HIS A 870 -32.35 44.16 -36.01
CA HIS A 870 -32.36 45.05 -34.83
C HIS A 870 -33.50 44.78 -33.81
N GLU A 871 -33.66 45.44 -32.64
CA GLU A 871 -33.16 46.75 -32.17
C GLU A 871 -33.00 46.87 -30.63
N SER A 872 -32.65 48.07 -30.13
CA SER A 872 -32.31 48.44 -28.75
C SER A 872 -33.47 48.94 -27.88
N GLY A 873 -33.30 48.92 -26.54
CA GLY A 873 -34.16 49.64 -25.59
C GLY A 873 -33.48 49.91 -24.25
N ASN A 874 -33.59 51.14 -23.74
CA ASN A 874 -33.02 51.60 -22.46
C ASN A 874 -34.15 52.19 -21.58
N GLY A 875 -34.09 52.04 -20.25
CA GLY A 875 -35.17 52.49 -19.34
C GLY A 875 -34.82 52.38 -17.86
N GLN A 876 -35.30 53.33 -17.05
CA GLN A 876 -34.80 53.58 -15.69
C GLN A 876 -35.90 54.01 -14.70
N ALA A 877 -35.66 53.72 -13.41
CA ALA A 877 -36.15 54.41 -12.19
C ALA A 877 -37.50 54.05 -11.51
N SER A 878 -37.40 54.00 -10.17
CA SER A 878 -38.33 54.48 -9.11
C SER A 878 -39.32 53.52 -8.43
N GLY A 879 -39.58 53.78 -7.14
CA GLY A 879 -40.60 53.15 -6.27
C GLY A 879 -40.18 51.84 -5.55
N SER A 880 -39.89 51.68 -4.25
CA SER A 880 -39.85 52.48 -3.00
C SER A 880 -40.80 51.99 -1.89
N GLU A 881 -40.30 51.14 -0.97
CA GLU A 881 -40.71 51.01 0.46
C GLU A 881 -39.75 50.01 1.14
N ARG A 882 -38.89 50.36 2.11
CA ARG A 882 -39.11 50.76 3.51
C ARG A 882 -39.83 49.72 4.40
N GLY A 883 -39.02 48.87 5.03
CA GLY A 883 -39.39 48.08 6.22
C GLY A 883 -38.14 47.67 6.98
N ALA A 884 -37.84 48.32 8.10
CA ALA A 884 -36.62 48.10 8.88
C ALA A 884 -36.93 47.87 10.36
N TRP A 885 -36.27 46.89 10.97
CA TRP A 885 -36.18 46.73 12.43
C TRP A 885 -34.77 46.28 12.85
N ARG A 886 -34.41 46.56 14.11
CA ARG A 886 -33.06 46.43 14.68
C ARG A 886 -33.01 45.39 15.81
N GLY A 887 -31.83 44.82 16.01
CA GLY A 887 -31.41 44.17 17.26
C GLY A 887 -31.70 42.66 17.32
N GLY A 888 -30.94 41.88 18.10
CA GLY A 888 -29.79 42.28 18.92
C GLY A 888 -29.06 41.08 19.56
N ASN A 889 -27.95 41.38 20.25
CA ASN A 889 -27.07 40.48 20.99
C ASN A 889 -27.75 39.37 21.83
N GLN A 890 -27.02 38.25 21.95
CA GLN A 890 -27.05 37.26 23.06
C GLN A 890 -28.34 36.40 23.20
N ASP A 891 -28.27 35.14 23.62
CA ASP A 891 -27.11 34.32 24.06
C ASP A 891 -26.64 33.28 23.01
#